data_AF-A0A1S1UB86-F1
#
_entry.id   AF-A0A1S1UB86-F1
#
_cell.length_a   1.000
_cell.length_b   1.000
_cell.length_c   1.000
_cell.angle_alpha   90.00
_cell.angle_beta   90.00
_cell.angle_gamma   90.00
#
_symmetry.space_group_name_H-M   'P 1'
#
loop_
_entity.id
_entity.type
_entity.pdbx_description
1 polymer ?
#
loop_
_entity_poly.entity_id
_entity_poly.type
_entity_poly.pdbx_seq_one_letter_code
_entity_poly.pdbx_strand_id
1 'polypeptide(L)'
;MINTAALFSTAFLPGQAGFDTETITGLAEWRLDVPALFKLLIGAGAQAVAWPIYGDGEDCACVLAAPMAQAQASWQALSALMDKPRDAAAIVARAGISTLLAGGQAWLILDCVQLVRHDIGTPDYAAALDALRAEAQALHSALLRGDREALAPLLAAGATSPATGYWSATADAQLADVEELGADELPFLQGLEVVGWEEDALCYAVSAAGEPAVTGLVTPYGRWIVPLSRRYVDLGVYYADDGWITFATADAPDAHGVLDLNGTVVLPPAPGALYVISPHLVQQIDADGASRLLRLPDGALLIDRVDNMCERDDGYIDIERQAHDDERNVCGVLDKTGKVVVPPVYSSVQDFGTKKKIAVVSQRIDGRFLFGLINSQGELLAPCQYEAIDCVTTSSPPKVRKNLIFAIDAQGLACMLTLDGKQAFTPLYPPAHHLRGVAVQSDFLYVVKDGMAWSMDFTGQLLEQFDTVDNFKAAISAQLSEAMGLGKKKPEKKPAKRRSFTPAQILQKADREQLRTMAALLLQGDADLAARCVDITLEELAQDEPEEEYEGDTPEAACFFLLWSTAADALGHGTTLDWKSVDEVPRIGQHIGLPALRDFSWAQREDGDAMAEGLAAIAAHLAPHQLRLVNLHGGEDTYYLGVVRASDAAAFSKVALQAALRPVLL
;
A
#
# COMPACT_ATOMS: atom_id res chain seq x y z
N MET A 1 -8.84 -7.75 -6.57
CA MET A 1 -10.19 -8.09 -7.12
C MET A 1 -10.16 -7.87 -8.63
N ILE A 2 -10.48 -8.92 -9.39
CA ILE A 2 -10.41 -8.90 -10.86
C ILE A 2 -11.76 -8.46 -11.44
N ASN A 3 -11.79 -7.29 -12.04
CA ASN A 3 -12.99 -6.75 -12.66
C ASN A 3 -13.14 -7.28 -14.09
N THR A 4 -14.36 -7.58 -14.52
CA THR A 4 -14.66 -8.26 -15.79
C THR A 4 -15.62 -7.43 -16.67
N ALA A 5 -15.43 -7.48 -17.99
CA ALA A 5 -16.41 -7.09 -18.99
C ALA A 5 -17.11 -8.36 -19.52
N ALA A 6 -18.43 -8.34 -19.62
CA ALA A 6 -19.22 -9.47 -20.09
C ALA A 6 -20.12 -9.08 -21.29
N LEU A 7 -20.26 -10.00 -22.24
CA LEU A 7 -21.32 -9.99 -23.24
C LEU A 7 -22.31 -11.11 -22.95
N PHE A 8 -23.58 -10.75 -22.89
CA PHE A 8 -24.69 -11.69 -22.81
C PHE A 8 -25.87 -11.22 -23.66
N SER A 9 -26.86 -12.07 -23.84
CA SER A 9 -28.06 -11.75 -24.61
C SER A 9 -29.34 -12.06 -23.87
N THR A 10 -30.37 -11.26 -24.16
CA THR A 10 -31.71 -11.39 -23.60
C THR A 10 -32.79 -11.10 -24.65
N ALA A 11 -33.97 -11.68 -24.52
CA ALA A 11 -35.10 -11.51 -25.42
C ALA A 11 -35.78 -10.14 -25.23
N PHE A 12 -35.71 -9.59 -24.03
CA PHE A 12 -36.40 -8.37 -23.60
C PHE A 12 -35.46 -7.53 -22.74
N LEU A 13 -35.70 -6.22 -22.63
CA LEU A 13 -34.97 -5.36 -21.70
C LEU A 13 -35.76 -5.17 -20.38
N PRO A 14 -35.11 -4.81 -19.27
CA PRO A 14 -35.78 -4.39 -18.05
C PRO A 14 -36.92 -3.41 -18.31
N GLY A 15 -38.06 -3.62 -17.65
CA GLY A 15 -39.30 -2.88 -17.86
C GLY A 15 -40.15 -3.35 -19.07
N GLN A 16 -39.67 -4.27 -19.91
CA GLN A 16 -40.49 -4.90 -20.96
C GLN A 16 -41.20 -6.15 -20.44
N ALA A 17 -42.43 -6.39 -20.90
CA ALA A 17 -43.21 -7.56 -20.51
C ALA A 17 -42.55 -8.85 -21.03
N GLY A 18 -42.17 -9.74 -20.11
CA GLY A 18 -41.44 -10.98 -20.42
C GLY A 18 -39.93 -10.92 -20.15
N PHE A 19 -39.40 -9.80 -19.61
CA PHE A 19 -38.04 -9.78 -19.06
C PHE A 19 -37.92 -10.70 -17.84
N ASP A 20 -36.87 -11.52 -17.83
CA ASP A 20 -36.56 -12.48 -16.78
C ASP A 20 -35.03 -12.71 -16.78
N THR A 21 -34.39 -12.52 -15.63
CA THR A 21 -32.94 -12.69 -15.45
C THR A 21 -32.50 -14.15 -15.57
N GLU A 22 -33.36 -15.11 -15.25
CA GLU A 22 -33.06 -16.55 -15.41
C GLU A 22 -32.96 -16.96 -16.89
N THR A 23 -33.44 -16.13 -17.82
CA THR A 23 -33.42 -16.40 -19.27
C THR A 23 -32.22 -15.81 -20.00
N ILE A 24 -31.34 -15.09 -19.31
CA ILE A 24 -30.12 -14.50 -19.89
C ILE A 24 -29.20 -15.60 -20.42
N THR A 25 -28.59 -15.39 -21.58
CA THR A 25 -27.60 -16.31 -22.16
C THR A 25 -26.25 -15.61 -22.29
N GLY A 26 -25.25 -16.06 -21.53
CA GLY A 26 -23.86 -15.63 -21.65
C GLY A 26 -23.28 -15.91 -23.04
N LEU A 27 -22.34 -15.06 -23.49
CA LEU A 27 -21.72 -15.17 -24.81
C LEU A 27 -20.20 -15.04 -24.75
N ALA A 28 -19.69 -14.06 -23.99
CA ALA A 28 -18.27 -13.83 -23.86
C ALA A 28 -17.89 -13.07 -22.58
N GLU A 29 -16.64 -13.20 -22.17
CA GLU A 29 -16.06 -12.44 -21.06
C GLU A 29 -14.63 -11.98 -21.38
N TRP A 30 -14.16 -10.98 -20.66
CA TRP A 30 -12.78 -10.49 -20.69
C TRP A 30 -12.45 -9.75 -19.40
N ARG A 31 -11.28 -10.03 -18.81
CA ARG A 31 -10.85 -9.46 -17.52
C ARG A 31 -10.04 -8.18 -17.72
N LEU A 32 -10.10 -7.29 -16.72
CA LEU A 32 -9.40 -6.00 -16.54
C LEU A 32 -9.80 -4.84 -17.46
N ASP A 33 -10.29 -5.09 -18.68
CA ASP A 33 -10.77 -4.01 -19.55
C ASP A 33 -11.95 -4.43 -20.45
N VAL A 34 -12.49 -3.48 -21.22
CA VAL A 34 -13.50 -3.76 -22.25
C VAL A 34 -12.78 -3.89 -23.60
N PRO A 35 -12.69 -5.09 -24.21
CA PRO A 35 -11.95 -5.28 -25.44
C PRO A 35 -12.64 -4.59 -26.62
N ALA A 36 -11.84 -4.17 -27.62
CA ALA A 36 -12.33 -3.42 -28.78
C ALA A 36 -13.44 -4.16 -29.57
N LEU A 37 -13.47 -5.51 -29.54
CA LEU A 37 -14.53 -6.26 -30.21
C LEU A 37 -15.89 -6.05 -29.51
N PHE A 38 -15.94 -6.05 -28.19
CA PHE A 38 -17.20 -5.86 -27.45
C PHE A 38 -17.78 -4.46 -27.75
N LYS A 39 -16.91 -3.43 -27.76
CA LYS A 39 -17.26 -2.06 -28.18
C LYS A 39 -17.77 -2.01 -29.63
N LEU A 40 -17.14 -2.73 -30.56
CA LEU A 40 -17.59 -2.77 -31.95
C LEU A 40 -18.96 -3.45 -32.12
N LEU A 41 -19.21 -4.55 -31.38
CA LEU A 41 -20.45 -5.33 -31.47
C LEU A 41 -21.65 -4.58 -30.87
N ILE A 42 -21.48 -3.94 -29.71
CA ILE A 42 -22.52 -3.09 -29.11
C ILE A 42 -22.76 -1.84 -29.97
N GLY A 43 -21.71 -1.31 -30.61
CA GLY A 43 -21.77 -0.42 -31.78
C GLY A 43 -22.56 0.88 -31.60
N ALA A 44 -22.95 1.49 -32.72
CA ALA A 44 -23.55 2.83 -32.75
C ALA A 44 -25.00 2.90 -32.22
N GLY A 45 -25.73 1.78 -32.21
CA GLY A 45 -27.08 1.67 -31.65
C GLY A 45 -27.12 1.38 -30.15
N ALA A 46 -25.98 1.44 -29.45
CA ALA A 46 -25.90 1.25 -28.01
C ALA A 46 -26.73 2.30 -27.26
N GLN A 47 -27.54 1.85 -26.31
CA GLN A 47 -28.27 2.67 -25.35
C GLN A 47 -27.90 2.26 -23.92
N ALA A 48 -27.81 3.24 -23.02
CA ALA A 48 -27.64 2.98 -21.59
C ALA A 48 -28.97 2.45 -21.00
N VAL A 49 -28.93 1.37 -20.24
CA VAL A 49 -30.11 0.70 -19.66
C VAL A 49 -29.84 0.37 -18.19
N ALA A 50 -30.89 0.47 -17.36
CA ALA A 50 -30.87 -0.04 -15.99
C ALA A 50 -30.75 -1.58 -16.00
N TRP A 51 -30.12 -2.15 -14.98
CA TRP A 51 -29.92 -3.59 -14.86
C TRP A 51 -30.15 -4.05 -13.40
N PRO A 52 -31.26 -4.78 -13.12
CA PRO A 52 -31.77 -4.97 -11.75
C PRO A 52 -31.03 -6.01 -10.92
N ILE A 53 -29.78 -6.31 -11.28
CA ILE A 53 -28.92 -7.25 -10.54
C ILE A 53 -27.96 -6.50 -9.62
N TYR A 54 -27.63 -5.25 -9.97
CA TYR A 54 -26.94 -4.32 -9.09
C TYR A 54 -28.00 -3.51 -8.34
N GLY A 55 -27.90 -3.38 -7.02
CA GLY A 55 -28.93 -2.74 -6.19
C GLY A 55 -29.32 -1.34 -6.67
N ASP A 56 -28.34 -0.46 -6.87
CA ASP A 56 -28.58 0.88 -7.43
C ASP A 56 -28.86 0.86 -8.95
N GLY A 57 -28.60 -0.27 -9.61
CA GLY A 57 -28.86 -0.51 -11.03
C GLY A 57 -30.32 -0.84 -11.37
N GLU A 58 -31.20 -1.06 -10.38
CA GLU A 58 -32.64 -1.23 -10.63
C GLU A 58 -33.26 0.01 -11.29
N ASP A 59 -32.92 1.20 -10.79
CA ASP A 59 -33.47 2.49 -11.25
C ASP A 59 -32.49 3.29 -12.15
N CYS A 60 -31.19 3.04 -12.07
CA CYS A 60 -30.16 3.81 -12.77
C CYS A 60 -29.49 3.02 -13.91
N ALA A 61 -29.20 3.69 -15.02
CA ALA A 61 -28.57 3.04 -16.17
C ALA A 61 -27.10 2.66 -15.87
N CYS A 62 -26.80 1.36 -15.95
CA CYS A 62 -25.51 0.79 -15.59
C CYS A 62 -24.84 -0.06 -16.70
N VAL A 63 -25.62 -0.56 -17.67
CA VAL A 63 -25.11 -1.38 -18.80
C VAL A 63 -25.41 -0.74 -20.15
N LEU A 64 -24.72 -1.18 -21.22
CA LEU A 64 -25.06 -0.82 -22.60
C LEU A 64 -25.82 -1.95 -23.30
N ALA A 65 -26.93 -1.64 -23.97
CA ALA A 65 -27.72 -2.59 -24.75
C ALA A 65 -27.78 -2.18 -26.23
N ALA A 66 -27.75 -3.15 -27.15
CA ALA A 66 -27.98 -2.94 -28.58
C ALA A 66 -28.70 -4.14 -29.23
N PRO A 67 -29.39 -3.96 -30.38
CA PRO A 67 -30.03 -5.07 -31.07
C PRO A 67 -28.99 -6.10 -31.56
N MET A 68 -29.22 -7.39 -31.29
CA MET A 68 -28.30 -8.47 -31.69
C MET A 68 -28.02 -8.51 -33.20
N ALA A 69 -29.01 -8.15 -34.02
CA ALA A 69 -28.86 -8.02 -35.47
C ALA A 69 -27.75 -7.03 -35.89
N GLN A 70 -27.49 -6.00 -35.09
CA GLN A 70 -26.39 -5.06 -35.32
C GLN A 70 -25.02 -5.70 -35.01
N ALA A 71 -24.93 -6.48 -33.94
CA ALA A 71 -23.72 -7.22 -33.58
C ALA A 71 -23.37 -8.26 -34.65
N GLN A 72 -24.37 -9.03 -35.11
CA GLN A 72 -24.26 -9.97 -36.23
C GLN A 72 -23.74 -9.29 -37.50
N ALA A 73 -24.32 -8.14 -37.89
CA ALA A 73 -23.89 -7.38 -39.06
C ALA A 73 -22.46 -6.80 -38.90
N SER A 74 -22.12 -6.31 -37.72
CA SER A 74 -20.80 -5.75 -37.41
C SER A 74 -19.72 -6.83 -37.44
N TRP A 75 -20.01 -8.02 -36.87
CA TRP A 75 -19.13 -9.19 -36.95
C TRP A 75 -18.93 -9.67 -38.40
N GLN A 76 -20.00 -9.70 -39.20
CA GLN A 76 -19.93 -10.10 -40.62
C GLN A 76 -19.06 -9.12 -41.43
N ALA A 77 -19.23 -7.81 -41.22
CA ALA A 77 -18.42 -6.79 -41.88
C ALA A 77 -16.96 -6.81 -41.42
N LEU A 78 -16.68 -6.99 -40.12
CA LEU A 78 -15.31 -7.15 -39.62
C LEU A 78 -14.65 -8.40 -40.22
N SER A 79 -15.35 -9.53 -40.21
CA SER A 79 -14.87 -10.80 -40.78
C SER A 79 -14.50 -10.71 -42.27
N ALA A 80 -15.10 -9.77 -43.02
CA ALA A 80 -14.76 -9.50 -44.41
C ALA A 80 -13.49 -8.62 -44.59
N LEU A 81 -13.10 -7.85 -43.56
CA LEU A 81 -11.88 -7.03 -43.54
C LEU A 81 -10.67 -7.78 -42.95
N MET A 82 -10.93 -8.79 -42.12
CA MET A 82 -9.90 -9.68 -41.56
C MET A 82 -9.33 -10.62 -42.62
N ASP A 83 -8.02 -10.86 -42.55
CA ASP A 83 -7.39 -11.91 -43.35
C ASP A 83 -8.00 -13.29 -43.01
N LYS A 84 -8.05 -14.19 -44.00
CA LYS A 84 -8.55 -15.57 -43.80
C LYS A 84 -7.70 -16.28 -42.74
N PRO A 85 -8.32 -16.93 -41.73
CA PRO A 85 -7.58 -17.66 -40.71
C PRO A 85 -6.81 -18.81 -41.36
N ARG A 86 -5.56 -19.03 -40.91
CA ARG A 86 -4.64 -20.00 -41.52
C ARG A 86 -4.47 -21.27 -40.69
N ASP A 87 -4.72 -21.18 -39.38
CA ASP A 87 -4.64 -22.25 -38.40
C ASP A 87 -6.03 -22.66 -37.90
N ALA A 88 -6.11 -23.86 -37.30
CA ALA A 88 -7.37 -24.42 -36.83
C ALA A 88 -7.97 -23.65 -35.63
N ALA A 89 -7.16 -23.07 -34.75
CA ALA A 89 -7.65 -22.36 -33.58
C ALA A 89 -8.36 -21.06 -33.97
N ALA A 90 -7.79 -20.27 -34.89
CA ALA A 90 -8.43 -19.08 -35.43
C ALA A 90 -9.69 -19.38 -36.26
N ILE A 91 -9.75 -20.54 -36.94
CA ILE A 91 -10.97 -21.01 -37.61
C ILE A 91 -12.06 -21.31 -36.57
N VAL A 92 -11.75 -22.10 -35.54
CA VAL A 92 -12.69 -22.50 -34.48
C VAL A 92 -13.17 -21.28 -33.70
N ALA A 93 -12.29 -20.36 -33.31
CA ALA A 93 -12.65 -19.14 -32.59
C ALA A 93 -13.63 -18.27 -33.39
N ARG A 94 -13.34 -17.97 -34.67
CA ARG A 94 -14.24 -17.17 -35.51
C ARG A 94 -15.57 -17.88 -35.79
N ALA A 95 -15.57 -19.21 -35.93
CA ALA A 95 -16.79 -19.99 -36.07
C ALA A 95 -17.62 -19.97 -34.78
N GLY A 96 -16.98 -20.05 -33.61
CA GLY A 96 -17.61 -19.95 -32.28
C GLY A 96 -18.33 -18.61 -32.09
N ILE A 97 -17.63 -17.50 -32.32
CA ILE A 97 -18.22 -16.13 -32.29
C ILE A 97 -19.43 -16.05 -33.22
N SER A 98 -19.29 -16.52 -34.47
CA SER A 98 -20.37 -16.51 -35.45
C SER A 98 -21.59 -17.33 -35.00
N THR A 99 -21.35 -18.46 -34.32
CA THR A 99 -22.40 -19.37 -33.85
C THR A 99 -23.14 -18.79 -32.64
N LEU A 100 -22.40 -18.24 -31.68
CA LEU A 100 -22.96 -17.62 -30.47
C LEU A 100 -23.77 -16.36 -30.82
N LEU A 101 -23.26 -15.50 -31.71
CA LEU A 101 -24.02 -14.33 -32.19
C LEU A 101 -25.27 -14.74 -32.99
N ALA A 102 -25.24 -15.85 -33.74
CA ALA A 102 -26.40 -16.33 -34.50
C ALA A 102 -27.46 -17.02 -33.63
N GLY A 103 -27.05 -17.67 -32.52
CA GLY A 103 -27.94 -18.25 -31.52
C GLY A 103 -28.41 -17.28 -30.43
N GLY A 104 -27.79 -16.10 -30.34
CA GLY A 104 -28.10 -15.08 -29.35
C GLY A 104 -29.52 -14.52 -29.45
N GLN A 105 -30.02 -14.02 -28.32
CA GLN A 105 -31.37 -13.48 -28.19
C GLN A 105 -31.47 -12.06 -28.78
N ALA A 106 -32.65 -11.42 -28.71
CA ALA A 106 -32.96 -10.19 -29.46
C ALA A 106 -32.03 -8.99 -29.15
N TRP A 107 -31.57 -8.87 -27.90
CA TRP A 107 -30.67 -7.84 -27.43
C TRP A 107 -29.31 -8.43 -27.05
N LEU A 108 -28.24 -7.77 -27.48
CA LEU A 108 -26.90 -7.92 -26.93
C LEU A 108 -26.72 -6.88 -25.82
N ILE A 109 -26.22 -7.31 -24.67
CA ILE A 109 -25.87 -6.44 -23.55
C ILE A 109 -24.35 -6.52 -23.35
N LEU A 110 -23.74 -5.36 -23.11
CA LEU A 110 -22.39 -5.21 -22.62
C LEU A 110 -22.49 -4.74 -21.17
N ASP A 111 -22.11 -5.64 -20.28
CA ASP A 111 -21.84 -5.33 -18.89
C ASP A 111 -20.37 -4.93 -18.73
N CYS A 112 -20.19 -3.80 -18.05
CA CYS A 112 -18.90 -3.22 -17.69
C CYS A 112 -18.96 -2.60 -16.29
N VAL A 113 -19.94 -2.98 -15.44
CA VAL A 113 -20.22 -2.30 -14.17
C VAL A 113 -18.99 -2.31 -13.26
N GLN A 114 -18.36 -3.47 -13.09
CA GLN A 114 -17.13 -3.63 -12.30
C GLN A 114 -15.96 -2.76 -12.84
N LEU A 115 -15.96 -2.36 -14.11
CA LEU A 115 -14.87 -1.61 -14.72
C LEU A 115 -15.04 -0.08 -14.61
N VAL A 116 -16.20 0.41 -14.17
CA VAL A 116 -16.45 1.83 -13.93
C VAL A 116 -16.12 2.16 -12.47
N ARG A 117 -15.18 3.10 -12.24
CA ARG A 117 -14.65 3.45 -10.91
C ARG A 117 -15.57 4.31 -10.03
N HIS A 118 -16.79 4.56 -10.47
CA HIS A 118 -17.74 5.45 -9.82
C HIS A 118 -18.96 4.64 -9.39
N ASP A 119 -19.73 5.14 -8.43
CA ASP A 119 -20.96 4.46 -8.01
C ASP A 119 -22.07 4.65 -9.04
N ILE A 120 -22.92 3.64 -9.20
CA ILE A 120 -24.07 3.68 -10.12
C ILE A 120 -24.99 4.87 -9.74
N GLY A 121 -25.56 5.53 -10.73
CA GLY A 121 -26.43 6.70 -10.54
C GLY A 121 -25.69 8.02 -10.30
N THR A 122 -24.36 8.01 -10.15
CA THR A 122 -23.56 9.25 -10.11
C THR A 122 -23.41 9.89 -11.51
N PRO A 123 -23.22 11.22 -11.60
CA PRO A 123 -22.93 11.90 -12.87
C PRO A 123 -21.67 11.38 -13.56
N ASP A 124 -20.64 11.02 -12.79
CA ASP A 124 -19.36 10.53 -13.30
C ASP A 124 -19.49 9.11 -13.88
N TYR A 125 -20.31 8.24 -13.26
CA TYR A 125 -20.68 6.94 -13.84
C TYR A 125 -21.38 7.11 -15.19
N ALA A 126 -22.40 7.98 -15.24
CA ALA A 126 -23.13 8.25 -16.48
C ALA A 126 -22.21 8.78 -17.58
N ALA A 127 -21.26 9.66 -17.24
CA ALA A 127 -20.26 10.17 -18.16
C ALA A 127 -19.29 9.08 -18.66
N ALA A 128 -18.88 8.14 -17.81
CA ALA A 128 -18.05 6.99 -18.20
C ALA A 128 -18.79 6.05 -19.18
N LEU A 129 -20.06 5.75 -18.90
CA LEU A 129 -20.91 4.93 -19.76
C LEU A 129 -21.16 5.60 -21.13
N ASP A 130 -21.33 6.93 -21.15
CA ASP A 130 -21.43 7.71 -22.39
C ASP A 130 -20.13 7.78 -23.19
N ALA A 131 -18.97 7.83 -22.52
CA ALA A 131 -17.67 7.73 -23.19
C ALA A 131 -17.49 6.37 -23.88
N LEU A 132 -17.82 5.28 -23.20
CA LEU A 132 -17.80 3.92 -23.76
C LEU A 132 -18.73 3.79 -24.98
N ARG A 133 -19.93 4.39 -24.91
CA ARG A 133 -20.88 4.47 -26.02
C ARG A 133 -20.34 5.27 -27.21
N ALA A 134 -19.63 6.37 -26.96
CA ALA A 134 -18.98 7.17 -28.00
C ALA A 134 -17.85 6.40 -28.70
N GLU A 135 -17.05 5.61 -27.96
CA GLU A 135 -16.03 4.72 -28.53
C GLU A 135 -16.65 3.63 -29.41
N ALA A 136 -17.73 2.97 -28.94
CA ALA A 136 -18.47 1.98 -29.70
C ALA A 136 -19.01 2.56 -31.03
N GLN A 137 -19.56 3.79 -30.99
CA GLN A 137 -20.01 4.51 -32.17
C GLN A 137 -18.86 4.88 -33.13
N ALA A 138 -17.70 5.26 -32.61
CA ALA A 138 -16.51 5.59 -33.41
C ALA A 138 -15.98 4.35 -34.15
N LEU A 139 -15.82 3.22 -33.44
CA LEU A 139 -15.41 1.93 -34.02
C LEU A 139 -16.40 1.43 -35.08
N HIS A 140 -17.71 1.50 -34.81
CA HIS A 140 -18.72 1.14 -35.79
C HIS A 140 -18.69 2.05 -37.03
N SER A 141 -18.46 3.36 -36.84
CA SER A 141 -18.30 4.30 -37.94
C SER A 141 -17.03 4.03 -38.78
N ALA A 142 -15.94 3.60 -38.14
CA ALA A 142 -14.71 3.16 -38.83
C ALA A 142 -14.95 1.89 -39.66
N LEU A 143 -15.69 0.92 -39.10
CA LEU A 143 -16.11 -0.30 -39.79
C LEU A 143 -16.90 -0.01 -41.07
N LEU A 144 -17.90 0.87 -41.00
CA LEU A 144 -18.68 1.27 -42.19
C LEU A 144 -17.86 1.98 -43.27
N ARG A 145 -16.73 2.60 -42.91
CA ARG A 145 -15.78 3.21 -43.86
C ARG A 145 -14.72 2.23 -44.40
N GLY A 146 -14.58 1.04 -43.80
CA GLY A 146 -13.46 0.14 -44.08
C GLY A 146 -12.10 0.67 -43.60
N ASP A 147 -12.12 1.49 -42.55
CA ASP A 147 -10.97 2.23 -42.02
C ASP A 147 -10.01 1.29 -41.26
N ARG A 148 -9.05 0.71 -41.98
CA ARG A 148 -8.14 -0.32 -41.43
C ARG A 148 -7.16 0.20 -40.39
N GLU A 149 -6.90 1.51 -40.35
CA GLU A 149 -6.02 2.13 -39.35
C GLU A 149 -6.75 2.24 -38.01
N ALA A 150 -7.96 2.81 -38.01
CA ALA A 150 -8.81 2.86 -36.81
C ALA A 150 -9.23 1.46 -36.31
N LEU A 151 -9.26 0.45 -37.18
CA LEU A 151 -9.55 -0.95 -36.83
C LEU A 151 -8.30 -1.81 -36.60
N ALA A 152 -7.09 -1.26 -36.62
CA ALA A 152 -5.86 -2.04 -36.53
C ALA A 152 -5.82 -3.06 -35.37
N PRO A 153 -6.28 -2.73 -34.14
CA PRO A 153 -6.34 -3.69 -33.02
C PRO A 153 -7.22 -4.92 -33.27
N LEU A 154 -8.23 -4.80 -34.13
CA LEU A 154 -9.15 -5.89 -34.49
C LEU A 154 -8.72 -6.67 -35.75
N LEU A 155 -7.83 -6.09 -36.55
CA LEU A 155 -7.31 -6.70 -37.78
C LEU A 155 -5.95 -7.38 -37.57
N ALA A 156 -5.18 -6.97 -36.57
CA ALA A 156 -3.90 -7.59 -36.18
C ALA A 156 -4.12 -8.91 -35.42
N ALA A 157 -4.24 -10.02 -36.15
CA ALA A 157 -4.38 -11.36 -35.57
C ALA A 157 -3.09 -12.20 -35.72
N GLY A 158 -2.29 -12.24 -34.65
CA GLY A 158 -1.21 -13.21 -34.44
C GLY A 158 -1.70 -14.50 -33.76
N ALA A 159 -0.90 -15.57 -33.77
CA ALA A 159 -1.34 -16.94 -33.45
C ALA A 159 -1.52 -17.28 -31.95
N THR A 160 -1.58 -16.29 -31.05
CA THR A 160 -1.59 -16.47 -29.59
C THR A 160 -2.70 -15.67 -28.91
N SER A 161 -3.94 -16.18 -29.06
CA SER A 161 -5.20 -15.59 -28.59
C SER A 161 -5.58 -14.27 -29.29
N PRO A 162 -6.80 -14.10 -29.83
CA PRO A 162 -7.20 -12.86 -30.47
C PRO A 162 -7.72 -11.84 -29.44
N ALA A 163 -7.61 -10.55 -29.77
CA ALA A 163 -8.12 -9.41 -28.97
C ALA A 163 -9.67 -9.33 -29.00
N THR A 164 -10.34 -10.42 -28.63
CA THR A 164 -11.76 -10.66 -28.96
C THR A 164 -12.62 -11.19 -27.82
N GLY A 165 -12.09 -11.57 -26.65
CA GLY A 165 -12.88 -12.23 -25.59
C GLY A 165 -12.65 -13.75 -25.52
N TYR A 166 -12.90 -14.34 -24.34
CA TYR A 166 -13.25 -15.77 -24.25
C TYR A 166 -14.73 -15.92 -24.61
N TRP A 167 -15.08 -16.82 -25.53
CA TRP A 167 -16.46 -16.98 -26.03
C TRP A 167 -17.02 -18.36 -25.67
N SER A 168 -18.11 -18.39 -24.91
CA SER A 168 -18.85 -19.60 -24.58
C SER A 168 -20.30 -19.26 -24.23
N ALA A 169 -21.24 -20.17 -24.51
CA ALA A 169 -22.60 -20.10 -23.98
C ALA A 169 -22.66 -20.32 -22.45
N THR A 170 -21.55 -20.80 -21.87
CA THR A 170 -21.29 -20.97 -20.44
C THR A 170 -20.23 -19.99 -19.93
N ALA A 171 -19.89 -18.94 -20.70
CA ALA A 171 -19.20 -17.79 -20.13
C ALA A 171 -20.23 -17.16 -19.21
N ASP A 172 -20.11 -17.41 -17.91
CA ASP A 172 -21.12 -17.01 -16.96
C ASP A 172 -21.20 -15.49 -17.00
N ALA A 173 -22.41 -14.96 -17.20
CA ALA A 173 -22.59 -13.53 -17.02
C ALA A 173 -22.34 -13.32 -15.54
N GLN A 174 -21.25 -12.65 -15.16
CA GLN A 174 -20.85 -12.48 -13.76
C GLN A 174 -21.78 -11.48 -13.05
N LEU A 175 -22.97 -12.02 -12.76
CA LEU A 175 -24.06 -11.44 -12.00
C LEU A 175 -23.87 -11.71 -10.48
N ALA A 176 -22.79 -12.43 -10.14
CA ALA A 176 -22.30 -12.73 -8.81
C ALA A 176 -20.76 -12.81 -8.85
N ASP A 177 -20.11 -12.71 -7.68
CA ASP A 177 -18.66 -12.85 -7.55
C ASP A 177 -18.20 -14.29 -7.79
N VAL A 178 -16.95 -14.47 -8.24
CA VAL A 178 -16.37 -15.80 -8.49
C VAL A 178 -15.83 -16.39 -7.18
N GLU A 179 -16.52 -17.39 -6.64
CA GLU A 179 -16.14 -18.08 -5.40
C GLU A 179 -15.43 -19.43 -5.66
N GLU A 180 -14.70 -19.93 -4.66
CA GLU A 180 -14.14 -21.29 -4.67
C GLU A 180 -15.27 -22.31 -4.43
N LEU A 181 -15.44 -23.24 -5.37
CA LEU A 181 -16.33 -24.39 -5.28
C LEU A 181 -15.57 -25.67 -4.93
N GLY A 182 -16.29 -26.70 -4.43
CA GLY A 182 -15.72 -28.03 -4.23
C GLY A 182 -15.25 -28.64 -5.55
N ALA A 183 -14.03 -29.18 -5.61
CA ALA A 183 -13.51 -29.78 -6.85
C ALA A 183 -14.32 -31.01 -7.33
N ASP A 184 -15.08 -31.65 -6.43
CA ASP A 184 -16.05 -32.70 -6.73
C ASP A 184 -17.36 -32.18 -7.37
N GLU A 185 -17.68 -30.90 -7.18
CA GLU A 185 -18.81 -30.21 -7.82
C GLU A 185 -18.51 -29.81 -9.28
N LEU A 186 -17.26 -29.93 -9.73
CA LEU A 186 -16.76 -29.46 -11.02
C LEU A 186 -16.36 -30.62 -11.95
N PRO A 187 -17.26 -31.15 -12.80
CA PRO A 187 -17.00 -32.35 -13.59
C PRO A 187 -15.82 -32.24 -14.57
N PHE A 188 -15.45 -31.04 -14.99
CA PHE A 188 -14.32 -30.80 -15.90
C PHE A 188 -12.95 -30.90 -15.21
N LEU A 189 -12.91 -30.92 -13.86
CA LEU A 189 -11.70 -31.21 -13.09
C LEU A 189 -11.46 -32.71 -12.90
N GLN A 190 -12.43 -33.57 -13.23
CA GLN A 190 -12.30 -35.02 -13.05
C GLN A 190 -11.17 -35.60 -13.92
N GLY A 191 -10.17 -36.19 -13.27
CA GLY A 191 -8.98 -36.74 -13.94
C GLY A 191 -7.81 -35.76 -14.07
N LEU A 192 -7.95 -34.53 -13.56
CA LEU A 192 -6.85 -33.61 -13.30
C LEU A 192 -6.38 -33.73 -11.84
N GLU A 193 -5.13 -33.35 -11.60
CA GLU A 193 -4.62 -33.11 -10.25
C GLU A 193 -4.84 -31.62 -9.93
N VAL A 194 -5.69 -31.30 -8.94
CA VAL A 194 -5.92 -29.92 -8.50
C VAL A 194 -4.83 -29.55 -7.50
N VAL A 195 -4.09 -28.48 -7.79
CA VAL A 195 -2.99 -27.97 -6.97
C VAL A 195 -3.53 -27.07 -5.86
N GLY A 196 -4.46 -26.17 -6.20
CA GLY A 196 -5.11 -25.26 -5.27
C GLY A 196 -6.00 -24.22 -5.96
N TRP A 197 -6.65 -23.40 -5.14
CA TRP A 197 -7.33 -22.17 -5.55
C TRP A 197 -6.36 -20.99 -5.52
N GLU A 198 -6.33 -20.21 -6.60
CA GLU A 198 -5.53 -19.01 -6.76
C GLU A 198 -6.45 -17.79 -6.59
N GLU A 199 -6.48 -17.20 -5.39
CA GLU A 199 -7.42 -16.13 -5.02
C GLU A 199 -7.24 -14.88 -5.90
N ASP A 200 -6.01 -14.40 -6.04
CA ASP A 200 -5.63 -13.24 -6.86
C ASP A 200 -5.97 -13.40 -8.35
N ALA A 201 -6.15 -14.65 -8.81
CA ALA A 201 -6.48 -15.01 -10.19
C ALA A 201 -7.91 -15.57 -10.35
N LEU A 202 -8.68 -15.75 -9.28
CA LEU A 202 -10.03 -16.34 -9.26
C LEU A 202 -10.13 -17.58 -10.17
N CYS A 203 -9.24 -18.55 -9.95
CA CYS A 203 -9.14 -19.79 -10.73
C CYS A 203 -8.43 -20.92 -9.97
N TYR A 204 -8.55 -22.16 -10.46
CA TYR A 204 -7.78 -23.30 -9.96
C TYR A 204 -6.49 -23.47 -10.74
N ALA A 205 -5.39 -23.69 -10.01
CA ALA A 205 -4.18 -24.28 -10.54
C ALA A 205 -4.35 -25.80 -10.63
N VAL A 206 -4.08 -26.37 -11.82
CA VAL A 206 -4.28 -27.79 -12.12
C VAL A 206 -3.14 -28.37 -12.96
N SER A 207 -2.88 -29.67 -12.84
CA SER A 207 -1.93 -30.40 -13.66
C SER A 207 -2.55 -31.68 -14.23
N ALA A 208 -1.91 -32.25 -15.26
CA ALA A 208 -2.29 -33.56 -15.78
C ALA A 208 -1.71 -34.66 -14.88
N ALA A 209 -2.47 -35.75 -14.67
CA ALA A 209 -2.03 -36.86 -13.83
C ALA A 209 -0.67 -37.43 -14.28
N GLY A 210 0.33 -37.35 -13.39
CA GLY A 210 1.71 -37.77 -13.67
C GLY A 210 2.61 -36.76 -14.43
N GLU A 211 2.13 -35.56 -14.76
CA GLU A 211 2.94 -34.43 -15.24
C GLU A 211 2.78 -33.18 -14.34
N PRO A 212 3.07 -33.26 -13.02
CA PRO A 212 2.80 -32.19 -12.06
C PRO A 212 3.59 -30.90 -12.28
N ALA A 213 4.65 -30.93 -13.09
CA ALA A 213 5.42 -29.74 -13.46
C ALA A 213 4.73 -28.87 -14.52
N VAL A 214 3.78 -29.45 -15.29
CA VAL A 214 3.01 -28.71 -16.29
C VAL A 214 1.69 -28.26 -15.66
N THR A 215 1.60 -26.97 -15.39
CA THR A 215 0.45 -26.35 -14.73
C THR A 215 -0.42 -25.63 -15.74
N GLY A 216 -1.73 -25.65 -15.50
CA GLY A 216 -2.72 -24.84 -16.19
C GLY A 216 -3.63 -24.13 -15.19
N LEU A 217 -4.35 -23.12 -15.68
CA LEU A 217 -5.24 -22.28 -14.89
C LEU A 217 -6.65 -22.31 -15.49
N VAL A 218 -7.65 -22.67 -14.68
CA VAL A 218 -9.04 -22.85 -15.11
C VAL A 218 -10.02 -22.29 -14.09
N THR A 219 -11.01 -21.51 -14.52
CA THR A 219 -12.02 -20.91 -13.63
C THR A 219 -13.05 -21.95 -13.14
N PRO A 220 -13.83 -21.67 -12.07
CA PRO A 220 -14.90 -22.57 -11.60
C PRO A 220 -15.97 -22.91 -12.65
N TYR A 221 -16.15 -22.05 -13.66
CA TYR A 221 -17.07 -22.27 -14.78
C TYR A 221 -16.39 -22.86 -16.05
N GLY A 222 -15.15 -23.35 -15.93
CA GLY A 222 -14.47 -24.13 -16.96
C GLY A 222 -13.78 -23.32 -18.06
N ARG A 223 -13.62 -21.99 -17.89
CA ARG A 223 -12.76 -21.19 -18.78
C ARG A 223 -11.31 -21.49 -18.46
N TRP A 224 -10.55 -21.96 -19.45
CA TRP A 224 -9.09 -22.02 -19.34
C TRP A 224 -8.47 -20.65 -19.60
N ILE A 225 -7.75 -20.14 -18.60
CA ILE A 225 -6.82 -19.01 -18.74
C ILE A 225 -5.50 -19.54 -19.32
N VAL A 226 -4.97 -20.63 -18.75
CA VAL A 226 -3.76 -21.31 -19.22
C VAL A 226 -4.07 -22.78 -19.50
N PRO A 227 -4.37 -23.17 -20.76
CA PRO A 227 -4.60 -24.58 -21.10
C PRO A 227 -3.32 -25.43 -20.95
N LEU A 228 -3.44 -26.64 -20.38
CA LEU A 228 -2.32 -27.59 -20.25
C LEU A 228 -1.60 -27.92 -21.58
N SER A 229 -2.28 -27.77 -22.72
CA SER A 229 -1.69 -27.93 -24.05
C SER A 229 -0.63 -26.88 -24.40
N ARG A 230 -0.53 -25.78 -23.63
CA ARG A 230 0.58 -24.80 -23.70
C ARG A 230 1.89 -25.34 -23.16
N ARG A 231 1.85 -26.36 -22.28
CA ARG A 231 3.02 -26.94 -21.60
C ARG A 231 3.89 -25.89 -20.89
N TYR A 232 3.22 -24.95 -20.22
CA TYR A 232 3.89 -23.98 -19.36
C TYR A 232 4.21 -24.61 -18.00
N VAL A 233 5.27 -24.09 -17.39
CA VAL A 233 5.79 -24.46 -16.07
C VAL A 233 6.07 -23.16 -15.32
N ASP A 234 6.30 -23.21 -14.00
CA ASP A 234 6.68 -22.03 -13.20
C ASP A 234 5.71 -20.84 -13.39
N LEU A 235 4.42 -21.09 -13.16
CA LEU A 235 3.38 -20.05 -13.27
C LEU A 235 3.41 -19.15 -12.04
N GLY A 236 3.87 -17.90 -12.22
CA GLY A 236 3.83 -16.88 -11.17
C GLY A 236 2.47 -16.20 -11.10
N VAL A 237 1.53 -16.84 -10.40
CA VAL A 237 0.13 -16.38 -10.26
C VAL A 237 -0.02 -15.28 -9.20
N TYR A 238 0.92 -15.18 -8.24
CA TYR A 238 1.00 -14.14 -7.21
C TYR A 238 1.23 -12.71 -7.73
N TYR A 239 1.24 -12.52 -9.06
CA TYR A 239 1.23 -11.23 -9.75
C TYR A 239 -0.14 -10.88 -10.36
N ALA A 240 -1.16 -11.71 -10.14
CA ALA A 240 -2.45 -11.57 -10.80
C ALA A 240 -3.24 -10.32 -10.35
N ASP A 241 -3.03 -9.84 -9.12
CA ASP A 241 -3.61 -8.58 -8.64
C ASP A 241 -3.02 -7.35 -9.35
N ASP A 242 -1.77 -7.43 -9.85
CA ASP A 242 -1.17 -6.45 -10.76
C ASP A 242 -1.62 -6.63 -12.23
N GLY A 243 -2.39 -7.69 -12.51
CA GLY A 243 -2.98 -8.01 -13.81
C GLY A 243 -2.17 -8.99 -14.67
N TRP A 244 -1.12 -9.61 -14.13
CA TRP A 244 -0.13 -10.38 -14.89
C TRP A 244 0.09 -11.78 -14.33
N ILE A 245 0.46 -12.72 -15.19
CA ILE A 245 0.91 -14.06 -14.79
C ILE A 245 2.24 -14.32 -15.50
N THR A 246 3.33 -14.56 -14.77
CA THR A 246 4.60 -15.00 -15.37
C THR A 246 4.56 -16.49 -15.66
N PHE A 247 5.32 -16.95 -16.65
CA PHE A 247 5.44 -18.37 -16.98
C PHE A 247 6.80 -18.69 -17.59
N ALA A 248 7.28 -19.91 -17.43
CA ALA A 248 8.32 -20.51 -18.28
C ALA A 248 7.73 -21.61 -19.17
N THR A 249 8.50 -22.10 -20.15
CA THR A 249 8.06 -23.21 -21.02
C THR A 249 8.75 -24.52 -20.65
N ALA A 250 8.06 -25.65 -20.79
CA ALA A 250 8.64 -26.96 -20.46
C ALA A 250 9.84 -27.35 -21.34
N ASP A 251 10.00 -26.73 -22.51
CA ASP A 251 11.12 -26.92 -23.44
C ASP A 251 12.26 -25.91 -23.24
N ALA A 252 12.01 -24.76 -22.61
CA ALA A 252 13.01 -23.77 -22.20
C ALA A 252 12.66 -23.20 -20.80
N PRO A 253 12.96 -23.93 -19.70
CA PRO A 253 12.60 -23.50 -18.34
C PRO A 253 13.37 -22.26 -17.84
N ASP A 254 14.40 -21.84 -18.56
CA ASP A 254 15.20 -20.62 -18.34
C ASP A 254 14.72 -19.40 -19.15
N ALA A 255 13.65 -19.57 -19.94
CA ALA A 255 13.03 -18.51 -20.72
C ALA A 255 11.61 -18.21 -20.22
N HIS A 256 11.47 -17.04 -19.58
CA HIS A 256 10.22 -16.60 -18.98
C HIS A 256 9.48 -15.59 -19.88
N GLY A 257 8.15 -15.64 -19.85
CA GLY A 257 7.24 -14.69 -20.50
C GLY A 257 6.17 -14.17 -19.54
N VAL A 258 5.30 -13.29 -20.04
CA VAL A 258 4.18 -12.72 -19.29
C VAL A 258 2.88 -12.94 -20.06
N LEU A 259 1.84 -13.35 -19.33
CA LEU A 259 0.46 -13.43 -19.76
C LEU A 259 -0.37 -12.33 -19.10
N ASP A 260 -1.43 -11.89 -19.76
CA ASP A 260 -2.54 -11.20 -19.08
C ASP A 260 -3.45 -12.21 -18.36
N LEU A 261 -4.38 -11.72 -17.54
CA LEU A 261 -5.43 -12.55 -16.91
C LEU A 261 -6.43 -13.17 -17.89
N ASN A 262 -6.26 -12.96 -19.20
CA ASN A 262 -7.05 -13.58 -20.26
C ASN A 262 -6.33 -14.74 -20.96
N GLY A 263 -5.07 -15.01 -20.61
CA GLY A 263 -4.25 -16.06 -21.24
C GLY A 263 -3.56 -15.62 -22.54
N THR A 264 -3.55 -14.32 -22.83
CA THR A 264 -2.85 -13.72 -23.97
C THR A 264 -1.39 -13.54 -23.62
N VAL A 265 -0.48 -13.96 -24.50
CA VAL A 265 0.96 -13.70 -24.32
C VAL A 265 1.23 -12.23 -24.58
N VAL A 266 1.62 -11.52 -23.51
CA VAL A 266 1.95 -10.09 -23.49
C VAL A 266 3.43 -9.92 -23.81
N LEU A 267 4.29 -10.59 -23.04
CA LEU A 267 5.72 -10.72 -23.33
C LEU A 267 6.01 -12.17 -23.74
N PRO A 268 6.58 -12.43 -24.93
CA PRO A 268 6.97 -13.77 -25.34
C PRO A 268 8.13 -14.29 -24.47
N PRO A 269 8.27 -15.63 -24.32
CA PRO A 269 9.32 -16.20 -23.48
C PRO A 269 10.71 -15.81 -24.01
N ALA A 270 11.52 -15.24 -23.12
CA ALA A 270 12.88 -14.80 -23.39
C ALA A 270 13.80 -15.21 -22.21
N PRO A 271 15.10 -15.46 -22.44
CA PRO A 271 16.02 -15.88 -21.37
C PRO A 271 16.02 -14.91 -20.18
N GLY A 272 16.09 -15.45 -18.98
CA GLY A 272 16.12 -14.71 -17.72
C GLY A 272 14.75 -14.65 -17.02
N ALA A 273 14.77 -14.73 -15.70
CA ALA A 273 13.58 -14.72 -14.86
C ALA A 273 12.88 -13.35 -14.90
N LEU A 274 11.55 -13.35 -14.76
CA LEU A 274 10.72 -12.15 -14.78
C LEU A 274 10.02 -11.95 -13.44
N TYR A 275 10.18 -10.77 -12.86
CA TYR A 275 9.56 -10.35 -11.61
C TYR A 275 8.73 -9.08 -11.85
N VAL A 276 7.41 -9.18 -11.72
CA VAL A 276 6.53 -8.01 -11.82
C VAL A 276 6.75 -7.14 -10.57
N ILE A 277 6.86 -5.83 -10.79
CA ILE A 277 7.11 -4.82 -9.75
C ILE A 277 5.87 -3.94 -9.54
N SER A 278 5.03 -3.81 -10.57
CA SER A 278 3.76 -3.08 -10.55
C SER A 278 2.95 -3.43 -11.81
N PRO A 279 1.71 -2.94 -11.98
CA PRO A 279 0.92 -3.12 -13.19
C PRO A 279 1.56 -2.53 -14.47
N HIS A 280 2.68 -1.81 -14.33
CA HIS A 280 3.37 -1.11 -15.42
C HIS A 280 4.82 -1.56 -15.61
N LEU A 281 5.37 -2.41 -14.74
CA LEU A 281 6.80 -2.67 -14.66
C LEU A 281 7.14 -4.13 -14.37
N VAL A 282 8.13 -4.65 -15.09
CA VAL A 282 8.72 -5.97 -14.85
C VAL A 282 10.23 -5.87 -14.86
N GLN A 283 10.88 -6.44 -13.85
CA GLN A 283 12.32 -6.65 -13.82
C GLN A 283 12.63 -7.99 -14.48
N GLN A 284 13.55 -8.00 -15.44
CA GLN A 284 14.12 -9.21 -16.02
C GLN A 284 15.52 -9.41 -15.46
N ILE A 285 15.84 -10.62 -14.99
CA ILE A 285 17.15 -10.98 -14.43
C ILE A 285 17.74 -12.15 -15.23
N ASP A 286 18.84 -11.89 -15.93
CA ASP A 286 19.59 -12.88 -16.69
C ASP A 286 20.32 -13.88 -15.78
N ALA A 287 20.71 -15.03 -16.35
CA ALA A 287 21.42 -16.10 -15.63
C ALA A 287 22.82 -15.72 -15.12
N ASP A 288 23.41 -14.61 -15.59
CA ASP A 288 24.66 -14.03 -15.07
C ASP A 288 24.43 -12.96 -13.97
N GLY A 289 23.16 -12.71 -13.62
CA GLY A 289 22.73 -11.68 -12.67
C GLY A 289 22.51 -10.31 -13.29
N ALA A 290 22.73 -10.12 -14.60
CA ALA A 290 22.43 -8.85 -15.26
C ALA A 290 20.92 -8.61 -15.27
N SER A 291 20.50 -7.50 -14.67
CA SER A 291 19.10 -7.14 -14.51
C SER A 291 18.71 -5.93 -15.36
N ARG A 292 17.46 -5.88 -15.83
CA ARG A 292 16.93 -4.79 -16.64
C ARG A 292 15.47 -4.52 -16.30
N LEU A 293 15.07 -3.26 -16.34
CA LEU A 293 13.69 -2.83 -16.10
C LEU A 293 12.98 -2.61 -17.43
N LEU A 294 11.87 -3.32 -17.63
CA LEU A 294 11.02 -3.22 -18.81
C LEU A 294 9.65 -2.63 -18.42
N ARG A 295 9.05 -1.90 -19.36
CA ARG A 295 7.66 -1.46 -19.27
C ARG A 295 6.70 -2.59 -19.65
N LEU A 296 5.61 -2.73 -18.91
CA LEU A 296 4.44 -3.51 -19.30
C LEU A 296 3.36 -2.59 -19.91
N PRO A 297 2.56 -3.07 -20.88
CA PRO A 297 2.62 -4.40 -21.51
C PRO A 297 3.62 -4.53 -22.66
N ASP A 298 4.26 -3.45 -23.12
CA ASP A 298 4.93 -3.42 -24.44
C ASP A 298 6.39 -3.92 -24.46
N GLY A 299 6.96 -4.26 -23.30
CA GLY A 299 8.31 -4.79 -23.16
C GLY A 299 9.41 -3.75 -23.44
N ALA A 300 9.07 -2.45 -23.49
CA ALA A 300 10.06 -1.41 -23.78
C ALA A 300 11.11 -1.32 -22.67
N LEU A 301 12.38 -1.44 -23.04
CA LEU A 301 13.50 -1.27 -22.11
C LEU A 301 13.51 0.16 -21.56
N LEU A 302 13.34 0.29 -20.25
CA LEU A 302 13.41 1.57 -19.54
C LEU A 302 14.84 1.82 -19.03
N ILE A 303 15.41 0.83 -18.33
CA ILE A 303 16.76 0.94 -17.75
C ILE A 303 17.48 -0.39 -17.86
N ASP A 304 18.68 -0.35 -18.42
CA ASP A 304 19.62 -1.47 -18.46
C ASP A 304 20.54 -1.48 -17.24
N ARG A 305 20.86 -2.67 -16.74
CA ARG A 305 21.69 -2.96 -15.54
C ARG A 305 21.17 -2.25 -14.28
N VAL A 306 20.24 -2.88 -13.57
CA VAL A 306 19.62 -2.35 -12.34
C VAL A 306 19.84 -3.31 -11.17
N ASP A 307 21.02 -3.24 -10.56
CA ASP A 307 21.52 -4.22 -9.60
C ASP A 307 20.63 -4.38 -8.35
N ASN A 308 19.84 -3.35 -7.99
CA ASN A 308 18.85 -3.42 -6.92
C ASN A 308 17.63 -2.51 -7.20
N MET A 309 16.45 -2.92 -6.74
CA MET A 309 15.18 -2.18 -6.87
C MET A 309 14.36 -2.33 -5.59
N CYS A 310 13.71 -1.26 -5.13
CA CYS A 310 12.85 -1.29 -3.95
C CYS A 310 11.69 -0.29 -4.09
N GLU A 311 10.44 -0.70 -3.83
CA GLU A 311 9.33 0.25 -3.69
C GLU A 311 9.39 0.96 -2.34
N ARG A 312 9.05 2.25 -2.33
CA ARG A 312 8.95 3.11 -1.15
C ARG A 312 7.52 3.25 -0.68
N ASP A 313 7.34 3.50 0.62
CA ASP A 313 6.05 3.85 1.23
C ASP A 313 5.34 5.05 0.56
N ASP A 314 6.10 5.97 -0.07
CA ASP A 314 5.57 7.11 -0.81
C ASP A 314 5.22 6.81 -2.28
N GLY A 315 5.37 5.55 -2.71
CA GLY A 315 5.00 5.04 -4.02
C GLY A 315 5.99 5.36 -5.13
N TYR A 316 7.20 5.82 -4.83
CA TYR A 316 8.31 5.82 -5.77
C TYR A 316 9.11 4.51 -5.69
N ILE A 317 9.93 4.24 -6.70
CA ILE A 317 10.80 3.05 -6.74
C ILE A 317 12.25 3.53 -6.72
N ASP A 318 12.98 3.18 -5.67
CA ASP A 318 14.43 3.35 -5.62
C ASP A 318 15.09 2.35 -6.58
N ILE A 319 16.05 2.84 -7.36
CA ILE A 319 16.88 2.01 -8.24
C ILE A 319 18.35 2.21 -7.91
N GLU A 320 19.11 1.13 -7.96
CA GLU A 320 20.56 1.13 -7.77
C GLU A 320 21.24 0.44 -8.95
N ARG A 321 22.35 1.00 -9.41
CA ARG A 321 23.18 0.38 -10.45
C ARG A 321 24.64 0.77 -10.36
N GLN A 322 25.53 -0.08 -10.84
CA GLN A 322 26.96 0.21 -10.89
C GLN A 322 27.25 1.38 -11.85
N ALA A 323 28.05 2.33 -11.38
CA ALA A 323 28.61 3.38 -12.21
C ALA A 323 29.73 2.82 -13.09
N HIS A 324 29.70 3.18 -14.36
CA HIS A 324 30.57 2.62 -15.41
C HIS A 324 32.09 2.81 -15.14
N ASP A 325 32.46 3.83 -14.36
CA ASP A 325 33.85 4.31 -14.26
C ASP A 325 34.51 4.15 -12.87
N ASP A 326 33.80 3.70 -11.83
CA ASP A 326 34.30 3.77 -10.44
C ASP A 326 33.92 2.53 -9.57
N GLU A 327 33.42 1.45 -10.17
CA GLU A 327 32.92 0.21 -9.51
C GLU A 327 31.84 0.36 -8.42
N ARG A 328 31.53 1.59 -7.99
CA ARG A 328 30.52 1.93 -6.98
C ARG A 328 29.13 2.00 -7.58
N ASN A 329 28.15 1.71 -6.74
CA ASN A 329 26.74 1.89 -7.07
C ASN A 329 26.33 3.37 -7.05
N VAL A 330 25.35 3.70 -7.88
CA VAL A 330 24.65 4.98 -7.94
C VAL A 330 23.14 4.75 -7.90
N CYS A 331 22.46 5.61 -7.13
CA CYS A 331 21.05 5.55 -6.84
C CYS A 331 20.27 6.56 -7.68
N GLY A 332 19.09 6.16 -8.13
CA GLY A 332 18.07 7.00 -8.77
C GLY A 332 16.68 6.64 -8.25
N VAL A 333 15.66 7.33 -8.74
CA VAL A 333 14.26 7.16 -8.30
C VAL A 333 13.33 7.21 -9.52
N LEU A 334 12.39 6.27 -9.59
CA LEU A 334 11.34 6.20 -10.61
C LEU A 334 9.96 6.45 -9.98
N ASP A 335 9.01 6.93 -10.77
CA ASP A 335 7.59 6.81 -10.41
C ASP A 335 7.03 5.42 -10.76
N LYS A 336 5.80 5.12 -10.33
CA LYS A 336 5.13 3.83 -10.59
C LYS A 336 4.96 3.44 -12.07
N THR A 337 5.16 4.38 -13.01
CA THR A 337 5.14 4.11 -14.45
C THR A 337 6.54 3.81 -15.02
N GLY A 338 7.57 3.81 -14.18
CA GLY A 338 8.97 3.62 -14.54
C GLY A 338 9.63 4.85 -15.15
N LYS A 339 8.96 6.00 -15.12
CA LYS A 339 9.56 7.27 -15.56
C LYS A 339 10.61 7.70 -14.55
N VAL A 340 11.81 8.01 -15.04
CA VAL A 340 12.90 8.55 -14.23
C VAL A 340 12.53 9.89 -13.63
N VAL A 341 12.43 9.94 -12.31
CA VAL A 341 12.24 11.16 -11.51
C VAL A 341 13.60 11.70 -11.08
N VAL A 342 14.46 10.83 -10.55
CA VAL A 342 15.85 11.15 -10.22
C VAL A 342 16.76 10.22 -11.02
N PRO A 343 17.65 10.72 -11.90
CA PRO A 343 18.55 9.87 -12.66
C PRO A 343 19.55 9.14 -11.74
N PRO A 344 19.93 7.88 -12.06
CA PRO A 344 20.87 7.10 -11.25
C PRO A 344 22.32 7.60 -11.45
N VAL A 345 22.63 8.73 -10.81
CA VAL A 345 23.95 9.42 -10.83
C VAL A 345 24.40 9.87 -9.43
N TYR A 346 23.56 9.65 -8.41
CA TYR A 346 23.82 10.07 -7.03
C TYR A 346 24.37 8.90 -6.23
N SER A 347 25.16 9.15 -5.19
CA SER A 347 25.62 8.10 -4.27
C SER A 347 24.54 7.69 -3.26
N SER A 348 23.52 8.53 -3.06
CA SER A 348 22.27 8.20 -2.37
C SER A 348 21.19 9.23 -2.71
N VAL A 349 19.94 8.82 -2.63
CA VAL A 349 18.75 9.68 -2.66
C VAL A 349 17.96 9.41 -1.38
N GLN A 350 17.48 10.46 -0.71
CA GLN A 350 16.61 10.36 0.47
C GLN A 350 15.12 10.41 0.09
N ASP A 351 14.25 10.19 1.05
CA ASP A 351 12.81 10.16 0.84
C ASP A 351 12.25 11.55 0.54
N PHE A 352 11.22 11.65 -0.31
CA PHE A 352 10.61 12.94 -0.64
C PHE A 352 9.68 13.40 0.48
N GLY A 353 10.03 14.50 1.15
CA GLY A 353 9.25 14.97 2.31
C GLY A 353 7.80 15.28 1.95
N THR A 354 6.85 14.68 2.68
CA THR A 354 5.40 14.65 2.36
C THR A 354 4.82 16.00 1.90
N LYS A 355 5.05 17.09 2.64
CA LYS A 355 4.48 18.42 2.35
C LYS A 355 5.20 19.24 1.27
N LYS A 356 6.54 19.12 1.15
CA LYS A 356 7.35 19.98 0.24
C LYS A 356 7.90 19.23 -0.97
N LYS A 357 7.87 17.89 -0.94
CA LYS A 357 8.39 16.98 -1.96
C LYS A 357 9.84 17.29 -2.35
N ILE A 358 10.67 17.60 -1.34
CA ILE A 358 12.12 17.79 -1.45
C ILE A 358 12.81 16.59 -0.79
N ALA A 359 13.86 16.08 -1.43
CA ALA A 359 14.78 15.09 -0.91
C ALA A 359 16.21 15.65 -0.86
N VAL A 360 17.07 15.07 0.00
CA VAL A 360 18.52 15.27 -0.08
C VAL A 360 19.12 14.24 -1.03
N VAL A 361 20.07 14.68 -1.84
CA VAL A 361 20.91 13.81 -2.68
C VAL A 361 22.36 13.94 -2.28
N SER A 362 23.14 12.87 -2.42
CA SER A 362 24.59 12.90 -2.19
C SER A 362 25.38 12.55 -3.46
N GLN A 363 26.57 13.13 -3.62
CA GLN A 363 27.56 12.71 -4.62
C GLN A 363 28.95 12.69 -3.99
N ARG A 364 29.82 11.80 -4.48
CA ARG A 364 31.22 11.77 -4.09
C ARG A 364 32.07 12.64 -5.01
N ILE A 365 32.56 13.77 -4.50
CA ILE A 365 33.35 14.77 -5.22
C ILE A 365 34.69 14.93 -4.48
N ASP A 366 35.80 14.83 -5.21
CA ASP A 366 37.18 14.82 -4.67
C ASP A 366 37.36 13.88 -3.46
N GLY A 367 36.74 12.70 -3.55
CA GLY A 367 36.78 11.66 -2.52
C GLY A 367 35.84 11.86 -1.32
N ARG A 368 35.21 13.03 -1.17
CA ARG A 368 34.27 13.38 -0.07
C ARG A 368 32.82 13.28 -0.53
N PHE A 369 31.89 12.94 0.37
CA PHE A 369 30.46 13.05 0.10
C PHE A 369 30.01 14.50 0.30
N LEU A 370 29.38 15.09 -0.72
CA LEU A 370 28.74 16.39 -0.68
C LEU A 370 27.24 16.23 -0.97
N PHE A 371 26.43 17.05 -0.30
CA PHE A 371 24.98 16.96 -0.29
C PHE A 371 24.35 18.11 -1.10
N GLY A 372 23.21 17.82 -1.72
CA GLY A 372 22.38 18.74 -2.50
C GLY A 372 20.89 18.50 -2.25
N LEU A 373 20.02 19.27 -2.91
CA LEU A 373 18.57 19.18 -2.78
C LEU A 373 17.93 18.98 -4.15
N ILE A 374 16.95 18.07 -4.23
CA ILE A 374 16.17 17.77 -5.43
C ILE A 374 14.67 17.73 -5.08
N ASN A 375 13.78 18.08 -6.03
CA ASN A 375 12.35 17.92 -5.85
C ASN A 375 11.80 16.66 -6.55
N SER A 376 10.54 16.30 -6.27
CA SER A 376 9.85 15.16 -6.90
C SER A 376 9.48 15.39 -8.37
N GLN A 377 9.87 16.51 -8.96
CA GLN A 377 9.81 16.77 -10.40
C GLN A 377 11.16 16.47 -11.08
N GLY A 378 12.20 16.10 -10.30
CA GLY A 378 13.56 15.83 -10.78
C GLY A 378 14.44 17.07 -10.91
N GLU A 379 13.96 18.24 -10.48
CA GLU A 379 14.70 19.50 -10.58
C GLU A 379 15.70 19.60 -9.41
N LEU A 380 16.98 19.76 -9.76
CA LEU A 380 18.06 19.97 -8.80
C LEU A 380 17.97 21.41 -8.24
N LEU A 381 17.33 21.54 -7.08
CA LEU A 381 17.14 22.80 -6.36
C LEU A 381 18.47 23.37 -5.86
N ALA A 382 19.33 22.50 -5.31
CA ALA A 382 20.67 22.88 -4.86
C ALA A 382 21.70 21.81 -5.26
N PRO A 383 22.84 22.17 -5.88
CA PRO A 383 23.85 21.21 -6.29
C PRO A 383 24.52 20.52 -5.08
N CYS A 384 25.14 19.36 -5.33
CA CYS A 384 25.92 18.63 -4.33
C CYS A 384 27.22 19.36 -3.96
N GLN A 385 27.11 20.38 -3.11
CA GLN A 385 28.23 21.24 -2.70
C GLN A 385 28.30 21.49 -1.18
N TYR A 386 27.33 20.99 -0.41
CA TYR A 386 27.24 21.20 1.04
C TYR A 386 27.90 20.03 1.79
N GLU A 387 28.64 20.30 2.87
CA GLU A 387 29.25 19.26 3.71
C GLU A 387 28.21 18.53 4.57
N ALA A 388 27.09 19.18 4.88
CA ALA A 388 25.95 18.58 5.57
C ALA A 388 24.65 19.32 5.25
N ILE A 389 23.53 18.60 5.28
CA ILE A 389 22.17 19.12 5.28
C ILE A 389 21.41 18.46 6.45
N ASP A 390 20.67 19.25 7.23
CA ASP A 390 19.98 18.75 8.44
C ASP A 390 18.77 17.87 8.09
N CYS A 391 18.84 16.60 8.47
CA CYS A 391 17.84 15.55 8.27
C CYS A 391 17.65 14.76 9.58
N VAL A 392 16.51 14.08 9.76
CA VAL A 392 16.26 13.27 10.97
C VAL A 392 17.23 12.08 11.01
N THR A 393 17.09 11.15 10.06
CA THR A 393 17.99 10.00 9.88
C THR A 393 18.90 10.20 8.66
N THR A 394 19.48 9.12 8.13
CA THR A 394 20.17 9.07 6.82
C THR A 394 19.23 8.80 5.64
N SER A 395 17.98 8.41 5.87
CA SER A 395 16.93 8.23 4.85
C SER A 395 15.91 9.38 4.83
N SER A 396 15.67 10.03 5.97
CA SER A 396 14.62 11.06 6.09
C SER A 396 14.88 12.33 5.26
N PRO A 397 13.82 12.99 4.76
CA PRO A 397 13.89 14.30 4.09
C PRO A 397 14.57 15.41 4.92
N PRO A 398 14.97 16.53 4.28
CA PRO A 398 15.56 17.66 4.97
C PRO A 398 14.57 18.33 5.94
N LYS A 399 15.05 18.72 7.12
CA LYS A 399 14.28 19.42 8.15
C LYS A 399 14.00 20.86 7.74
N VAL A 400 12.75 21.15 7.40
CA VAL A 400 12.27 22.50 7.08
C VAL A 400 11.87 23.25 8.35
N ARG A 401 12.42 24.46 8.55
CA ARG A 401 12.07 25.40 9.63
C ARG A 401 11.79 26.78 9.02
N LYS A 402 10.61 27.34 9.23
CA LYS A 402 10.16 28.61 8.62
C LYS A 402 10.35 28.69 7.09
N ASN A 403 10.09 27.59 6.38
CA ASN A 403 10.38 27.42 4.94
C ASN A 403 11.87 27.55 4.53
N LEU A 404 12.80 27.31 5.48
CA LEU A 404 14.23 27.24 5.24
C LEU A 404 14.79 25.88 5.68
N ILE A 405 15.92 25.46 5.11
CA ILE A 405 16.63 24.21 5.39
C ILE A 405 18.04 24.56 5.89
N PHE A 406 18.48 23.98 7.01
CA PHE A 406 19.83 24.21 7.51
C PHE A 406 20.86 23.36 6.76
N ALA A 407 21.97 23.98 6.37
CA ALA A 407 23.10 23.33 5.71
C ALA A 407 24.44 23.88 6.21
N ILE A 408 25.51 23.15 5.94
CA ILE A 408 26.90 23.58 6.12
C ILE A 408 27.55 23.60 4.74
N ASP A 409 28.13 24.73 4.32
CA ASP A 409 28.80 24.83 3.01
C ASP A 409 30.19 24.15 3.00
N ALA A 410 30.82 24.13 1.81
CA ALA A 410 32.17 23.61 1.59
C ALA A 410 33.29 24.39 2.30
N GLN A 411 32.97 25.42 3.11
CA GLN A 411 33.90 26.16 3.96
C GLN A 411 33.64 25.88 5.46
N GLY A 412 32.65 25.04 5.79
CA GLY A 412 32.24 24.75 7.16
C GLY A 412 31.34 25.83 7.76
N LEU A 413 30.76 26.74 6.96
CA LEU A 413 29.95 27.86 7.45
C LEU A 413 28.45 27.52 7.49
N ALA A 414 27.77 28.09 8.48
CA ALA A 414 26.34 27.88 8.73
C ALA A 414 25.49 28.59 7.66
N CYS A 415 24.64 27.82 6.98
CA CYS A 415 23.77 28.27 5.90
C CYS A 415 22.30 28.01 6.23
N MET A 416 21.41 28.93 5.84
CA MET A 416 20.00 28.61 5.63
C MET A 416 19.69 28.66 4.14
N LEU A 417 19.11 27.58 3.61
CA LEU A 417 18.67 27.47 2.22
C LEU A 417 17.17 27.68 2.13
N THR A 418 16.71 28.40 1.12
CA THR A 418 15.30 28.46 0.73
C THR A 418 14.83 27.14 0.12
N LEU A 419 13.52 26.97 -0.04
CA LEU A 419 12.95 25.76 -0.66
C LEU A 419 13.34 25.59 -2.14
N ASP A 420 13.77 26.66 -2.82
CA ASP A 420 14.38 26.63 -4.15
C ASP A 420 15.92 26.56 -4.12
N GLY A 421 16.49 26.13 -2.99
CA GLY A 421 17.91 25.78 -2.83
C GLY A 421 18.92 26.94 -2.74
N LYS A 422 18.44 28.20 -2.76
CA LYS A 422 19.30 29.39 -2.67
C LYS A 422 19.65 29.71 -1.23
N GLN A 423 20.84 30.29 -1.01
CA GLN A 423 21.22 30.80 0.30
C GLN A 423 20.36 32.01 0.67
N ALA A 424 19.72 31.99 1.85
CA ALA A 424 18.90 33.08 2.36
C ALA A 424 19.72 34.30 2.80
N PHE A 425 20.99 34.09 3.15
CA PHE A 425 22.01 35.09 3.49
C PHE A 425 23.39 34.56 3.13
N THR A 426 24.38 35.44 2.98
CA THR A 426 25.79 35.04 2.76
C THR A 426 26.36 34.38 4.02
N PRO A 427 26.82 33.11 4.00
CA PRO A 427 27.41 32.46 5.16
C PRO A 427 28.67 33.20 5.63
N LEU A 428 28.75 33.46 6.94
CA LEU A 428 29.87 34.21 7.56
C LEU A 428 30.49 33.51 8.77
N TYR A 429 29.75 32.61 9.42
CA TYR A 429 30.10 32.05 10.72
C TYR A 429 29.94 30.53 10.71
N PRO A 430 30.90 29.75 11.23
CA PRO A 430 30.74 28.30 11.39
C PRO A 430 29.76 27.99 12.53
N PRO A 431 29.09 26.82 12.51
CA PRO A 431 28.16 26.43 13.57
C PRO A 431 28.90 26.21 14.90
N ALA A 432 28.26 26.56 16.02
CA ALA A 432 28.83 26.37 17.35
C ALA A 432 28.98 24.88 17.74
N HIS A 433 28.18 24.00 17.13
CA HIS A 433 28.22 22.56 17.34
C HIS A 433 27.81 21.80 16.07
N HIS A 434 28.43 20.66 15.79
CA HIS A 434 28.06 19.76 14.68
C HIS A 434 26.95 18.75 15.03
N LEU A 435 26.27 18.91 16.18
CA LEU A 435 25.17 18.00 16.56
C LEU A 435 23.87 18.48 15.89
N ARG A 436 23.19 17.57 15.21
CA ARG A 436 21.89 17.82 14.57
C ARG A 436 20.88 18.30 15.62
N GLY A 437 20.06 19.28 15.26
CA GLY A 437 19.11 19.93 16.18
C GLY A 437 19.71 20.88 17.23
N VAL A 438 20.94 20.65 17.73
CA VAL A 438 21.61 21.58 18.65
C VAL A 438 21.89 22.91 17.95
N ALA A 439 22.46 22.86 16.74
CA ALA A 439 22.86 24.06 15.99
C ALA A 439 21.68 24.95 15.55
N VAL A 440 20.44 24.43 15.57
CA VAL A 440 19.26 25.07 14.97
C VAL A 440 18.05 24.92 15.88
N GLN A 441 17.70 26.02 16.57
CA GLN A 441 16.46 26.14 17.33
C GLN A 441 15.34 26.68 16.42
N SER A 442 14.10 26.71 16.91
CA SER A 442 12.91 27.07 16.12
C SER A 442 13.02 28.44 15.42
N ASP A 443 13.75 29.39 16.04
CA ASP A 443 13.83 30.77 15.60
C ASP A 443 15.25 31.27 15.24
N PHE A 444 16.31 30.51 15.55
CA PHE A 444 17.70 30.96 15.42
C PHE A 444 18.72 29.80 15.34
N LEU A 445 19.94 30.13 14.91
CA LEU A 445 21.12 29.27 14.82
C LEU A 445 22.12 29.57 15.95
N TYR A 446 22.88 28.57 16.40
CA TYR A 446 24.08 28.81 17.20
C TYR A 446 25.34 28.78 16.32
N VAL A 447 26.08 29.90 16.28
CA VAL A 447 27.28 30.09 15.45
C VAL A 447 28.46 30.59 16.27
N VAL A 448 29.67 30.49 15.71
CA VAL A 448 30.91 30.98 16.34
C VAL A 448 31.33 32.30 15.74
N LYS A 449 31.65 33.26 16.61
CA LYS A 449 32.39 34.47 16.25
C LYS A 449 33.39 34.82 17.34
N ASP A 450 34.63 35.12 16.94
CA ASP A 450 35.72 35.55 17.83
C ASP A 450 35.96 34.63 19.05
N GLY A 451 35.77 33.31 18.86
CA GLY A 451 35.92 32.29 19.91
C GLY A 451 34.73 32.14 20.86
N MET A 452 33.67 32.93 20.67
CA MET A 452 32.44 32.91 21.46
C MET A 452 31.29 32.26 20.66
N ALA A 453 30.36 31.62 21.36
CA ALA A 453 29.10 31.15 20.80
C ALA A 453 28.06 32.28 20.80
N TRP A 454 27.32 32.42 19.70
CA TRP A 454 26.28 33.43 19.50
C TRP A 454 25.01 32.78 18.97
N SER A 455 23.84 33.35 19.31
CA SER A 455 22.62 33.13 18.53
C SER A 455 22.61 34.05 17.31
N MET A 456 22.12 33.54 16.19
CA MET A 456 22.00 34.25 14.92
C MET A 456 20.64 33.95 14.30
N ASP A 457 19.90 34.96 13.87
CA ASP A 457 18.66 34.72 13.15
C ASP A 457 18.89 34.14 11.74
N PHE A 458 17.81 33.74 11.07
CA PHE A 458 17.89 33.22 9.71
C PHE A 458 18.12 34.29 8.62
N THR A 459 18.41 35.55 8.99
CA THR A 459 18.87 36.61 8.08
C THR A 459 20.39 36.79 8.13
N GLY A 460 21.08 36.11 9.07
CA GLY A 460 22.51 36.27 9.33
C GLY A 460 22.85 37.33 10.37
N GLN A 461 21.85 37.92 11.05
CA GLN A 461 22.07 38.89 12.12
C GLN A 461 22.34 38.17 13.45
N LEU A 462 23.47 38.50 14.10
CA LEU A 462 23.76 38.05 15.46
C LEU A 462 22.81 38.73 16.47
N LEU A 463 22.26 37.94 17.38
CA LEU A 463 21.26 38.37 18.36
C LEU A 463 21.87 38.51 19.76
N GLU A 464 22.29 37.39 20.36
CA GLU A 464 22.82 37.31 21.72
C GLU A 464 24.17 36.56 21.75
N GLN A 465 25.08 37.05 22.59
CA GLN A 465 26.35 36.40 22.87
C GLN A 465 26.23 35.53 24.12
N PHE A 466 26.65 34.27 24.02
CA PHE A 466 26.75 33.35 25.15
C PHE A 466 28.19 33.33 25.68
N ASP A 467 28.72 32.15 26.00
CA ASP A 467 30.08 31.94 26.50
C ASP A 467 31.06 31.62 25.35
N THR A 468 32.32 31.40 25.69
CA THR A 468 33.32 30.74 24.85
C THR A 468 32.78 29.44 24.26
N VAL A 469 33.21 29.10 23.04
CA VAL A 469 32.75 27.89 22.34
C VAL A 469 32.99 26.62 23.15
N ASP A 470 34.09 26.55 23.90
CA ASP A 470 34.41 25.37 24.71
C ASP A 470 33.48 25.24 25.92
N ASN A 471 33.17 26.34 26.62
CA ASN A 471 32.17 26.34 27.70
C ASN A 471 30.77 26.04 27.15
N PHE A 472 30.39 26.60 26.00
CA PHE A 472 29.12 26.32 25.34
C PHE A 472 28.99 24.83 24.96
N LYS A 473 30.01 24.26 24.31
CA LYS A 473 30.06 22.82 23.99
C LYS A 473 30.03 21.95 25.24
N ALA A 474 30.75 22.33 26.30
CA ALA A 474 30.72 21.64 27.57
C ALA A 474 29.35 21.70 28.26
N ALA A 475 28.69 22.86 28.25
CA ALA A 475 27.34 23.04 28.78
C ALA A 475 26.28 22.24 28.01
N ILE A 476 26.30 22.29 26.67
CA ILE A 476 25.43 21.48 25.81
C ILE A 476 25.72 19.99 26.00
N SER A 477 26.99 19.58 26.07
CA SER A 477 27.36 18.18 26.32
C SER A 477 26.96 17.72 27.71
N ALA A 478 27.00 18.61 28.71
CA ALA A 478 26.53 18.34 30.06
C ALA A 478 25.00 18.22 30.10
N GLN A 479 24.25 19.13 29.46
CA GLN A 479 22.79 19.06 29.33
C GLN A 479 22.34 17.80 28.58
N LEU A 480 23.00 17.45 27.47
CA LEU A 480 22.78 16.19 26.75
C LEU A 480 23.17 14.99 27.61
N SER A 481 24.26 15.05 28.37
CA SER A 481 24.66 13.97 29.30
C SER A 481 23.78 13.90 30.56
N GLU A 482 23.03 14.95 30.90
CA GLU A 482 22.06 14.98 31.98
C GLU A 482 20.73 14.39 31.49
N ALA A 483 20.27 14.82 30.30
CA ALA A 483 19.13 14.23 29.60
C ALA A 483 19.33 12.74 29.24
N MET A 484 20.56 12.32 28.90
CA MET A 484 20.93 10.92 28.60
C MET A 484 21.57 10.17 29.79
N GLY A 485 21.76 10.80 30.96
CA GLY A 485 22.20 10.14 32.20
C GLY A 485 23.67 9.65 32.30
N LEU A 486 24.65 10.29 31.64
CA LEU A 486 26.01 9.76 31.41
C LEU A 486 27.17 10.40 32.24
N GLY A 487 26.89 11.22 33.25
CA GLY A 487 27.89 11.87 34.12
C GLY A 487 28.61 10.95 35.12
N LYS A 488 29.84 11.31 35.53
CA LYS A 488 30.74 10.49 36.38
C LYS A 488 31.36 11.39 37.47
N LYS A 489 31.47 11.02 38.77
CA LYS A 489 31.36 9.71 39.43
C LYS A 489 30.42 9.71 40.67
N LYS A 490 30.21 8.49 41.19
CA LYS A 490 29.39 8.05 42.34
C LYS A 490 29.96 8.46 43.73
N PRO A 491 29.16 8.43 44.82
CA PRO A 491 28.66 7.18 45.41
C PRO A 491 27.21 6.85 45.02
N GLU A 492 26.92 5.55 45.04
CA GLU A 492 25.74 4.86 44.50
C GLU A 492 24.38 5.61 44.59
N LYS A 493 24.01 6.27 43.50
CA LYS A 493 22.68 6.03 42.92
C LYS A 493 22.85 5.16 41.68
N LYS A 494 22.06 4.08 41.64
CA LYS A 494 21.92 3.21 40.47
C LYS A 494 21.38 4.06 39.30
N PRO A 495 21.53 3.62 38.04
CA PRO A 495 20.62 4.12 37.00
C PRO A 495 19.18 3.99 37.49
N ALA A 496 18.25 4.72 36.88
CA ALA A 496 16.93 4.14 36.71
C ALA A 496 17.14 2.89 35.84
N LYS A 497 17.50 1.76 36.48
CA LYS A 497 17.16 0.45 35.95
C LYS A 497 15.67 0.59 35.66
N ARG A 498 15.26 0.50 34.39
CA ARG A 498 14.00 -0.15 34.07
C ARG A 498 14.05 -1.44 34.89
N ARG A 499 13.21 -1.48 35.92
CA ARG A 499 13.23 -2.56 36.89
C ARG A 499 12.54 -3.72 36.19
N SER A 500 13.36 -4.50 35.50
CA SER A 500 12.94 -5.80 35.03
C SER A 500 12.77 -6.73 36.22
N PHE A 501 11.72 -7.54 36.17
CA PHE A 501 11.48 -8.62 37.10
C PHE A 501 11.24 -9.91 36.32
N THR A 502 11.93 -10.98 36.71
CA THR A 502 11.65 -12.30 36.17
C THR A 502 10.30 -12.81 36.66
N PRO A 503 9.62 -13.73 35.94
CA PRO A 503 8.30 -14.24 36.34
C PRO A 503 8.24 -14.69 37.81
N ALA A 504 9.24 -15.44 38.27
CA ALA A 504 9.36 -15.88 39.66
C ALA A 504 9.48 -14.73 40.69
N GLN A 505 10.05 -13.58 40.32
CA GLN A 505 10.14 -12.41 41.20
C GLN A 505 8.81 -11.67 41.29
N ILE A 506 8.01 -11.66 40.21
CA ILE A 506 6.67 -11.08 40.19
C ILE A 506 5.73 -11.93 41.04
N LEU A 507 5.64 -13.23 40.76
CA LEU A 507 4.80 -14.19 41.47
C LEU A 507 5.06 -14.24 42.99
N GLN A 508 6.30 -13.98 43.42
CA GLN A 508 6.68 -13.95 44.84
C GLN A 508 6.33 -12.64 45.55
N LYS A 509 6.33 -11.50 44.84
CA LYS A 509 6.35 -10.17 45.48
C LYS A 509 5.16 -9.29 45.19
N ALA A 510 4.44 -9.52 44.09
CA ALA A 510 3.30 -8.70 43.70
C ALA A 510 2.12 -8.89 44.67
N ASP A 511 1.59 -7.77 45.21
CA ASP A 511 0.38 -7.78 46.01
C ASP A 511 -0.86 -8.12 45.15
N ARG A 512 -1.42 -9.33 45.39
CA ARG A 512 -2.61 -9.82 44.68
C ARG A 512 -3.89 -9.06 45.03
N GLU A 513 -4.03 -8.53 46.24
CA GLU A 513 -5.20 -7.74 46.63
C GLU A 513 -5.15 -6.36 45.95
N GLN A 514 -3.95 -5.78 45.85
CA GLN A 514 -3.72 -4.54 45.10
C GLN A 514 -4.01 -4.72 43.61
N LEU A 515 -3.48 -5.76 42.97
CA LEU A 515 -3.73 -6.08 41.55
C LEU A 515 -5.23 -6.29 41.27
N ARG A 516 -5.93 -7.06 42.13
CA ARG A 516 -7.39 -7.26 42.00
C ARG A 516 -8.18 -5.97 42.18
N THR A 517 -7.76 -5.10 43.09
CA THR A 517 -8.37 -3.78 43.27
C THR A 517 -8.19 -2.89 42.03
N MET A 518 -7.00 -2.89 41.43
CA MET A 518 -6.74 -2.14 40.19
C MET A 518 -7.53 -2.69 39.00
N ALA A 519 -7.53 -4.02 38.82
CA ALA A 519 -8.28 -4.70 37.77
C ALA A 519 -9.79 -4.44 37.90
N ALA A 520 -10.35 -4.48 39.12
CA ALA A 520 -11.77 -4.18 39.35
C ALA A 520 -12.13 -2.73 39.01
N LEU A 521 -11.23 -1.76 39.25
CA LEU A 521 -11.45 -0.37 38.90
C LEU A 521 -11.35 -0.10 37.39
N LEU A 522 -10.51 -0.86 36.67
CA LEU A 522 -10.43 -0.86 35.21
C LEU A 522 -11.67 -1.52 34.57
N LEU A 523 -12.08 -2.68 35.09
CA LEU A 523 -13.23 -3.47 34.65
C LEU A 523 -14.56 -2.96 35.25
N GLN A 524 -14.67 -1.63 35.40
CA GLN A 524 -15.91 -0.92 35.79
C GLN A 524 -16.63 -1.46 37.03
N GLY A 525 -15.88 -2.04 37.98
CA GLY A 525 -16.37 -2.56 39.26
C GLY A 525 -16.68 -4.06 39.30
N ASP A 526 -16.42 -4.83 38.25
CA ASP A 526 -16.61 -6.28 38.27
C ASP A 526 -15.46 -6.98 39.03
N ALA A 527 -15.73 -7.28 40.30
CA ALA A 527 -14.76 -7.90 41.20
C ALA A 527 -14.48 -9.38 40.89
N ASP A 528 -15.47 -10.11 40.36
CA ASP A 528 -15.32 -11.53 40.04
C ASP A 528 -14.53 -11.70 38.74
N LEU A 529 -14.79 -10.87 37.74
CA LEU A 529 -14.01 -10.80 36.51
C LEU A 529 -12.58 -10.34 36.78
N ALA A 530 -12.39 -9.31 37.59
CA ALA A 530 -11.07 -8.83 38.01
C ALA A 530 -10.25 -9.89 38.76
N ALA A 531 -10.88 -10.67 39.65
CA ALA A 531 -10.22 -11.78 40.31
C ALA A 531 -9.73 -12.83 39.30
N ARG A 532 -10.58 -13.19 38.31
CA ARG A 532 -10.22 -14.14 37.25
C ARG A 532 -9.11 -13.63 36.33
N CYS A 533 -9.13 -12.36 35.92
CA CYS A 533 -8.07 -11.78 35.09
C CYS A 533 -6.71 -11.80 35.81
N VAL A 534 -6.68 -11.45 37.10
CA VAL A 534 -5.46 -11.54 37.93
C VAL A 534 -4.98 -12.98 38.04
N ASP A 535 -5.89 -13.93 38.28
CA ASP A 535 -5.52 -15.33 38.45
C ASP A 535 -4.96 -15.94 37.14
N ILE A 536 -5.59 -15.65 35.98
CA ILE A 536 -5.09 -16.05 34.66
C ILE A 536 -3.71 -15.43 34.38
N THR A 537 -3.54 -14.12 34.57
CA THR A 537 -2.25 -13.44 34.33
C THR A 537 -1.13 -14.08 35.18
N LEU A 538 -1.41 -14.48 36.42
CA LEU A 538 -0.44 -15.14 37.30
C LEU A 538 -0.23 -16.63 36.97
N GLU A 539 -1.16 -17.29 36.30
CA GLU A 539 -1.03 -18.67 35.79
C GLU A 539 -0.23 -18.72 34.49
N GLU A 540 -0.43 -17.76 33.58
CA GLU A 540 0.37 -17.55 32.37
C GLU A 540 1.82 -17.22 32.76
N LEU A 541 2.01 -16.23 33.64
CA LEU A 541 3.33 -15.83 34.16
C LEU A 541 4.07 -16.93 34.95
N ALA A 542 3.39 -18.00 35.34
CA ALA A 542 4.01 -19.17 35.96
C ALA A 542 4.54 -20.21 34.95
N GLN A 543 4.22 -20.04 33.66
CA GLN A 543 4.60 -20.91 32.54
C GLN A 543 5.67 -20.28 31.64
N ASP A 544 5.84 -18.96 31.69
CA ASP A 544 6.85 -18.20 30.93
C ASP A 544 8.31 -18.58 31.26
N GLU A 545 9.25 -18.21 30.39
CA GLU A 545 10.64 -18.61 30.54
C GLU A 545 11.27 -17.98 31.81
N PRO A 546 11.96 -18.76 32.69
CA PRO A 546 12.49 -18.24 33.96
C PRO A 546 13.51 -17.09 33.85
N GLU A 547 14.09 -16.89 32.66
CA GLU A 547 15.08 -15.84 32.34
C GLU A 547 14.44 -14.60 31.67
N GLU A 548 13.14 -14.64 31.34
CA GLU A 548 12.42 -13.51 30.74
C GLU A 548 12.29 -12.33 31.73
N GLU A 549 12.29 -11.10 31.22
CA GLU A 549 12.41 -9.88 32.03
C GLU A 549 11.32 -8.85 31.69
N TYR A 550 10.30 -8.70 32.56
CA TYR A 550 9.19 -7.75 32.37
C TYR A 550 9.45 -6.41 33.05
N GLU A 551 9.24 -5.31 32.33
CA GLU A 551 9.51 -3.95 32.83
C GLU A 551 8.40 -3.40 33.75
N GLY A 552 8.79 -2.83 34.89
CA GLY A 552 7.90 -2.01 35.73
C GLY A 552 8.60 -1.46 36.97
N ASP A 553 8.17 -0.32 37.52
CA ASP A 553 8.86 0.27 38.69
C ASP A 553 8.75 -0.60 39.97
N THR A 554 7.76 -1.49 40.05
CA THR A 554 7.60 -2.54 41.07
C THR A 554 7.11 -3.85 40.43
N PRO A 555 7.17 -4.99 41.14
CA PRO A 555 6.59 -6.25 40.67
C PRO A 555 5.10 -6.13 40.32
N GLU A 556 4.34 -5.32 41.07
CA GLU A 556 2.94 -5.01 40.78
C GLU A 556 2.80 -4.21 39.48
N ALA A 557 3.66 -3.22 39.23
CA ALA A 557 3.64 -2.47 37.97
C ALA A 557 3.92 -3.36 36.75
N ALA A 558 4.94 -4.23 36.83
CA ALA A 558 5.28 -5.17 35.76
C ALA A 558 4.15 -6.18 35.51
N CYS A 559 3.59 -6.76 36.58
CA CYS A 559 2.43 -7.65 36.50
C CYS A 559 1.18 -6.93 35.95
N PHE A 560 1.04 -5.63 36.23
CA PHE A 560 -0.11 -4.85 35.79
C PHE A 560 -0.07 -4.55 34.29
N PHE A 561 1.10 -4.36 33.68
CA PHE A 561 1.19 -4.21 32.22
C PHE A 561 0.86 -5.52 31.48
N LEU A 562 1.24 -6.68 32.04
CA LEU A 562 0.80 -7.98 31.53
C LEU A 562 -0.73 -8.14 31.65
N LEU A 563 -1.27 -7.89 32.85
CA LEU A 563 -2.72 -7.92 33.09
C LEU A 563 -3.47 -6.95 32.18
N TRP A 564 -2.90 -5.79 31.86
CA TRP A 564 -3.47 -4.83 30.94
C TRP A 564 -3.58 -5.40 29.52
N SER A 565 -2.55 -6.11 29.05
CA SER A 565 -2.59 -6.81 27.76
C SER A 565 -3.68 -7.88 27.75
N THR A 566 -3.69 -8.78 28.75
CA THR A 566 -4.68 -9.87 28.86
C THR A 566 -6.11 -9.33 29.02
N ALA A 567 -6.31 -8.23 29.75
CA ALA A 567 -7.63 -7.59 29.94
C ALA A 567 -8.06 -6.70 28.77
N ALA A 568 -7.12 -6.16 27.98
CA ALA A 568 -7.41 -5.44 26.74
C ALA A 568 -7.93 -6.41 25.68
N ASP A 569 -7.13 -7.43 25.33
CA ASP A 569 -7.46 -8.39 24.26
C ASP A 569 -8.72 -9.22 24.58
N ALA A 570 -8.87 -9.69 25.83
CA ALA A 570 -9.97 -10.59 26.17
C ALA A 570 -11.33 -9.88 26.39
N LEU A 571 -11.34 -8.57 26.69
CA LEU A 571 -12.53 -7.87 27.20
C LEU A 571 -12.79 -6.48 26.60
N GLY A 572 -11.87 -5.92 25.79
CA GLY A 572 -12.09 -4.65 25.09
C GLY A 572 -12.23 -3.42 25.99
N HIS A 573 -11.67 -3.44 27.20
CA HIS A 573 -11.73 -2.32 28.15
C HIS A 573 -10.49 -1.41 28.14
N GLY A 574 -9.50 -1.73 27.30
CA GLY A 574 -8.30 -0.94 27.03
C GLY A 574 -7.59 -1.41 25.78
N THR A 575 -6.50 -0.73 25.42
CA THR A 575 -5.62 -1.04 24.28
C THR A 575 -4.24 -0.41 24.50
N THR A 576 -3.31 -0.63 23.58
CA THR A 576 -1.98 -0.01 23.54
C THR A 576 -1.71 0.58 22.17
N LEU A 577 -1.33 1.86 22.10
CA LEU A 577 -0.96 2.54 20.86
C LEU A 577 0.50 3.03 20.90
N ASP A 578 1.23 2.88 19.81
CA ASP A 578 2.49 3.60 19.59
C ASP A 578 2.22 5.10 19.36
N TRP A 579 3.13 5.97 19.77
CA TRP A 579 2.97 7.42 19.61
C TRP A 579 2.79 7.89 18.16
N LYS A 580 3.22 7.09 17.17
CA LYS A 580 3.06 7.36 15.75
C LYS A 580 1.72 6.91 15.17
N SER A 581 1.01 5.99 15.84
CA SER A 581 -0.27 5.40 15.39
C SER A 581 -1.46 6.35 15.59
N VAL A 582 -1.33 7.59 15.11
CA VAL A 582 -2.37 8.63 15.19
C VAL A 582 -3.60 8.27 14.33
N ASP A 583 -3.39 7.50 13.28
CA ASP A 583 -4.40 6.93 12.39
C ASP A 583 -5.28 5.86 13.04
N GLU A 584 -4.87 5.32 14.20
CA GLU A 584 -5.69 4.42 15.01
C GLU A 584 -6.62 5.16 15.98
N VAL A 585 -6.43 6.47 16.20
CA VAL A 585 -7.33 7.29 17.05
C VAL A 585 -8.78 7.28 16.53
N PRO A 586 -9.08 7.53 15.24
CA PRO A 586 -10.44 7.41 14.71
C PRO A 586 -11.03 6.00 14.82
N ARG A 587 -10.18 4.96 14.96
CA ARG A 587 -10.56 3.55 15.07
C ARG A 587 -10.64 3.06 16.52
N ILE A 588 -10.47 3.91 17.52
CA ILE A 588 -10.39 3.49 18.94
C ILE A 588 -11.58 2.65 19.43
N GLY A 589 -12.78 2.80 18.84
CA GLY A 589 -13.96 1.98 19.16
C GLY A 589 -13.89 0.53 18.65
N GLN A 590 -12.93 0.21 17.77
CA GLN A 590 -12.57 -1.16 17.37
C GLN A 590 -11.62 -1.79 18.40
N HIS A 591 -10.71 -0.99 18.97
CA HIS A 591 -9.71 -1.41 19.95
C HIS A 591 -10.25 -1.49 21.39
N ILE A 592 -11.14 -0.56 21.75
CA ILE A 592 -11.83 -0.53 23.05
C ILE A 592 -13.32 -0.76 22.78
N GLY A 593 -13.76 -2.02 22.90
CA GLY A 593 -15.10 -2.53 22.62
C GLY A 593 -16.25 -2.00 23.49
N LEU A 594 -16.11 -0.81 24.08
CA LEU A 594 -17.16 -0.13 24.82
C LEU A 594 -18.24 0.46 23.90
N PRO A 595 -19.55 0.26 24.18
CA PRO A 595 -20.63 0.85 23.39
C PRO A 595 -20.54 2.38 23.22
N ALA A 596 -19.95 3.08 24.20
CA ALA A 596 -19.76 4.53 24.21
C ALA A 596 -18.65 5.04 23.25
N LEU A 597 -17.95 4.16 22.53
CA LEU A 597 -16.94 4.53 21.53
C LEU A 597 -17.33 4.09 20.10
N ARG A 598 -18.49 3.43 19.91
CA ARG A 598 -18.92 2.91 18.60
C ARG A 598 -19.29 4.00 17.58
N ASP A 599 -19.65 5.17 18.07
CA ASP A 599 -20.00 6.36 17.30
C ASP A 599 -18.91 7.45 17.38
N PHE A 600 -17.77 7.14 18.02
CA PHE A 600 -16.64 8.07 18.05
C PHE A 600 -16.12 8.29 16.63
N SER A 601 -15.97 9.56 16.26
CA SER A 601 -15.33 9.95 15.01
C SER A 601 -14.45 11.17 15.26
N TRP A 602 -13.26 11.15 14.68
CA TRP A 602 -12.28 12.22 14.80
C TRP A 602 -11.62 12.45 13.45
N ALA A 603 -11.79 13.65 12.90
CA ALA A 603 -11.05 14.10 11.73
C ALA A 603 -9.76 14.76 12.22
N GLN A 604 -8.62 14.13 11.94
CA GLN A 604 -7.30 14.66 12.26
C GLN A 604 -7.15 16.07 11.69
N ARG A 605 -6.66 17.01 12.50
CA ARG A 605 -6.35 18.39 12.09
C ARG A 605 -4.86 18.53 11.81
N GLU A 606 -4.50 19.43 10.89
CA GLU A 606 -3.11 19.54 10.39
C GLU A 606 -2.14 20.29 11.33
N ASP A 607 -2.58 20.67 12.53
CA ASP A 607 -2.07 21.84 13.29
C ASP A 607 -1.58 21.52 14.74
N GLY A 608 -0.98 20.35 15.04
CA GLY A 608 -0.45 20.11 16.40
C GLY A 608 0.06 18.71 16.73
N ASP A 609 0.22 18.43 18.03
CA ASP A 609 0.53 17.09 18.59
C ASP A 609 -0.70 16.19 18.46
N ALA A 610 -0.89 15.66 17.25
CA ALA A 610 -2.12 15.00 16.84
C ALA A 610 -2.53 13.80 17.72
N MET A 611 -1.59 13.09 18.34
CA MET A 611 -1.90 12.03 19.31
C MET A 611 -2.56 12.62 20.58
N ALA A 612 -1.97 13.67 21.18
CA ALA A 612 -2.51 14.29 22.39
C ALA A 612 -3.89 14.92 22.16
N GLU A 613 -4.09 15.54 20.99
CA GLU A 613 -5.40 16.05 20.55
C GLU A 613 -6.43 14.92 20.34
N GLY A 614 -5.99 13.80 19.75
CA GLY A 614 -6.79 12.60 19.59
C GLY A 614 -7.27 12.02 20.92
N LEU A 615 -6.37 11.83 21.87
CA LEU A 615 -6.71 11.34 23.22
C LEU A 615 -7.63 12.31 23.98
N ALA A 616 -7.44 13.62 23.81
CA ALA A 616 -8.34 14.63 24.37
C ALA A 616 -9.74 14.60 23.73
N ALA A 617 -9.85 14.32 22.43
CA ALA A 617 -11.13 14.13 21.75
C ALA A 617 -11.85 12.87 22.24
N ILE A 618 -11.14 11.75 22.43
CA ILE A 618 -11.68 10.51 23.00
C ILE A 618 -12.19 10.75 24.42
N ALA A 619 -11.41 11.43 25.27
CA ALA A 619 -11.83 11.79 26.64
C ALA A 619 -13.08 12.68 26.65
N ALA A 620 -13.17 13.64 25.73
CA ALA A 620 -14.34 14.51 25.59
C ALA A 620 -15.60 13.73 25.15
N HIS A 621 -15.46 12.72 24.27
CA HIS A 621 -16.56 11.85 23.85
C HIS A 621 -17.04 10.89 24.97
N LEU A 622 -16.13 10.44 25.82
CA LEU A 622 -16.44 9.58 26.96
C LEU A 622 -17.12 10.31 28.14
N ALA A 623 -16.86 11.61 28.30
CA ALA A 623 -17.34 12.38 29.46
C ALA A 623 -18.88 12.40 29.65
N PRO A 624 -19.73 12.56 28.61
CA PRO A 624 -21.18 12.44 28.73
C PRO A 624 -21.66 11.10 29.30
N HIS A 625 -20.91 10.02 29.06
CA HIS A 625 -21.23 8.66 29.53
C HIS A 625 -20.78 8.39 30.97
N GLN A 626 -20.30 9.41 31.71
CA GLN A 626 -19.69 9.28 33.03
C GLN A 626 -18.44 8.37 33.03
N LEU A 627 -17.71 8.37 31.92
CA LEU A 627 -16.46 7.65 31.74
C LEU A 627 -15.26 8.62 31.67
N ARG A 628 -14.07 8.10 31.92
CA ARG A 628 -12.79 8.82 31.89
C ARG A 628 -11.76 7.99 31.14
N LEU A 629 -11.00 8.64 30.26
CA LEU A 629 -9.86 7.99 29.62
C LEU A 629 -8.67 8.02 30.59
N VAL A 630 -7.97 6.90 30.68
CA VAL A 630 -6.77 6.73 31.47
C VAL A 630 -5.64 6.35 30.53
N ASN A 631 -4.53 7.09 30.60
CA ASN A 631 -3.28 6.73 29.97
C ASN A 631 -2.23 6.41 31.04
N LEU A 632 -1.73 5.18 31.06
CA LEU A 632 -0.60 4.79 31.89
C LEU A 632 0.70 4.90 31.09
N HIS A 633 1.62 5.75 31.53
CA HIS A 633 2.93 5.85 30.87
C HIS A 633 3.84 4.70 31.32
N GLY A 634 4.18 3.80 30.39
CA GLY A 634 5.26 2.81 30.55
C GLY A 634 6.63 3.29 30.05
N GLY A 635 6.66 4.33 29.22
CA GLY A 635 7.86 4.89 28.60
C GLY A 635 7.55 6.15 27.79
N GLU A 636 8.47 6.56 26.91
CA GLU A 636 8.27 7.75 26.04
C GLU A 636 7.52 7.44 24.73
N ASP A 637 7.43 6.17 24.32
CA ASP A 637 6.94 5.77 22.99
C ASP A 637 5.57 5.05 22.94
N THR A 638 4.97 4.66 24.08
CA THR A 638 3.75 3.81 24.08
C THR A 638 2.68 4.27 25.08
N TYR A 639 1.45 4.37 24.59
CA TYR A 639 0.24 4.77 25.32
C TYR A 639 -0.57 3.54 25.75
N TYR A 640 -0.69 3.29 27.05
CA TYR A 640 -1.56 2.24 27.59
C TYR A 640 -2.91 2.88 27.94
N LEU A 641 -3.89 2.73 27.05
CA LEU A 641 -5.18 3.42 27.08
C LEU A 641 -6.29 2.54 27.65
N GLY A 642 -7.05 3.04 28.61
CA GLY A 642 -8.14 2.29 29.26
C GLY A 642 -9.20 3.22 29.80
N VAL A 643 -10.39 2.69 30.11
CA VAL A 643 -11.56 3.52 30.43
C VAL A 643 -12.17 3.15 31.78
N VAL A 644 -12.15 4.11 32.72
CA VAL A 644 -12.72 3.95 34.08
C VAL A 644 -13.99 4.77 34.26
N ARG A 645 -14.82 4.41 35.25
CA ARG A 645 -15.96 5.24 35.66
C ARG A 645 -15.47 6.55 36.29
N ALA A 646 -16.13 7.66 36.01
CA ALA A 646 -15.76 8.98 36.54
C ALA A 646 -15.81 9.05 38.09
N SER A 647 -16.67 8.24 38.73
CA SER A 647 -16.72 8.05 40.18
C SER A 647 -15.46 7.39 40.75
N ASP A 648 -14.80 6.55 39.94
CA ASP A 648 -13.79 5.60 40.38
C ASP A 648 -12.37 6.09 40.05
N ALA A 649 -12.24 7.07 39.15
CA ALA A 649 -10.96 7.63 38.71
C ALA A 649 -10.04 8.08 39.87
N ALA A 650 -10.61 8.64 40.94
CA ALA A 650 -9.85 9.02 42.14
C ALA A 650 -9.37 7.81 42.95
N ALA A 651 -10.14 6.72 42.99
CA ALA A 651 -9.72 5.47 43.61
C ALA A 651 -8.65 4.78 42.75
N PHE A 652 -8.85 4.71 41.43
CA PHE A 652 -7.89 4.14 40.49
C PHE A 652 -6.54 4.86 40.58
N SER A 653 -6.52 6.19 40.49
CA SER A 653 -5.28 6.98 40.61
C SER A 653 -4.54 6.71 41.93
N LYS A 654 -5.28 6.60 43.05
CA LYS A 654 -4.70 6.29 44.36
C LYS A 654 -4.02 4.91 44.39
N VAL A 655 -4.66 3.87 43.86
CA VAL A 655 -4.11 2.50 43.90
C VAL A 655 -2.99 2.31 42.88
N ALA A 656 -3.08 2.93 41.70
CA ALA A 656 -2.01 2.97 40.71
C ALA A 656 -0.74 3.65 41.27
N LEU A 657 -0.88 4.79 41.96
CA LEU A 657 0.26 5.45 42.62
C LEU A 657 0.89 4.60 43.74
N GLN A 658 0.10 3.75 44.42
CA GLN A 658 0.64 2.78 45.37
C GLN A 658 1.47 1.69 44.68
N ALA A 659 1.17 1.34 43.43
CA ALA A 659 1.94 0.43 42.58
C ALA A 659 3.08 1.15 41.82
N ALA A 660 3.42 2.39 42.20
CA ALA A 660 4.36 3.28 41.51
C ALA A 660 4.01 3.65 40.04
N LEU A 661 2.84 3.25 39.55
CA LEU A 661 2.32 3.64 38.24
C LEU A 661 1.87 5.11 38.26
N ARG A 662 2.03 5.80 37.13
CA ARG A 662 1.72 7.23 36.99
C ARG A 662 0.61 7.43 35.94
N PRO A 663 -0.67 7.23 36.31
CA PRO A 663 -1.77 7.45 35.39
C PRO A 663 -1.96 8.94 35.10
N VAL A 664 -2.09 9.26 33.82
CA VAL A 664 -2.65 10.52 33.34
C VAL A 664 -4.13 10.28 33.09
N LEU A 665 -4.98 10.98 33.84
CA LEU A 665 -6.44 10.99 33.63
C LEU A 665 -6.78 12.14 32.69
N LEU A 666 -7.49 11.83 31.61
CA LEU A 666 -7.94 12.77 30.58
C LEU A 666 -9.47 12.96 30.68
#